data_AF-A0A947CP03-F1
#
_entry.id   AF-A0A947CP03-F1
#
_cell.length_a   1.000
_cell.length_b   1.000
_cell.length_c   1.000
_cell.angle_alpha   90.00
_cell.angle_beta   90.00
_cell.angle_gamma   90.00
#
_symmetry.space_group_name_H-M   'P 1'
#
loop_
_entity.id
_entity.type
_entity.pdbx_description
1 polymer ?
#
loop_
_entity_poly.entity_id
_entity_poly.type
_entity_poly.pdbx_seq_one_letter_code
_entity_poly.pdbx_strand_id
1 'polypeptide(L)'
;MTARKQTALAWAIGVASIVALVVVNAALRSTDLEALEHVGRDGSYEVYRGSWHFPRGGPYVLGFDVAGDSELLIDGEVVAQGRGQVAKRLVYPPGVVDVEVRAGEQLRLLWHPPGRRGPLEYVMPSSLSSQPAAAASFDDGAGRALGDGLVALLAFAVLIGLLLFTARRRLVTVPRQAWLGFFGVLVVAAAARLIDLDGAGQTWDEDVNWSAGRNYLVNLLSLDFARESWRWNYEHPPLMKYLAGIGALFGEGYGPARAISALVVAVSCGWLVLVVRRLFDLPTGIIAGLIAALSPHLIAHGKVVGHEALTILWWTIAVWAALEVADADSRKILMRRLLVLGLVVGAAVFSRFVNVLMAPMIAGIVLVKTPAERRRDAVLIGLAVVPIVALIFGYLMWPRLWTAPIASLQEAWIKLRKPHSPELYLGAMSNVPARHYFLVYLGATAPLGVLLASLGGLVAAAIRRRGSDLVVLLWLLCPLAVALSPVRQDGVRYIMPSLVAMAVLAAVGLRELSALLGRWLPQRIGGPAVAAVMAVYLLVVCWRINPYYLDYYGEHVGGPAGVHQRKSFELAWWGEGLDRAIDYLNEHAEPNASVYKACVVPSHLTWMRHDLWAREARRPERADWLLVYQPYTGRCRVPDDARLVFEVEAMGAPLARVYKR
;
A
#
# COMPACT_ATOMS: atom_id res chain seq x y z
N MET A 1 -0.68 -30.89 -30.33
CA MET A 1 -1.18 -29.49 -30.33
C MET A 1 0.02 -28.53 -30.32
N THR A 2 0.08 -27.48 -31.15
CA THR A 2 1.24 -26.55 -31.14
C THR A 2 1.30 -25.75 -29.85
N ALA A 3 2.49 -25.26 -29.46
CA ALA A 3 2.68 -24.48 -28.25
C ALA A 3 1.77 -23.24 -28.15
N ARG A 4 1.49 -22.60 -29.29
CA ARG A 4 0.56 -21.47 -29.37
C ARG A 4 -0.89 -21.90 -29.09
N LYS A 5 -1.32 -23.03 -29.66
CA LYS A 5 -2.65 -23.60 -29.39
C LYS A 5 -2.78 -23.98 -27.91
N GLN A 6 -1.74 -24.54 -27.29
CA GLN A 6 -1.73 -24.83 -25.85
C GLN A 6 -1.88 -23.58 -24.99
N THR A 7 -1.13 -22.51 -25.29
CA THR A 7 -1.27 -21.24 -24.55
C THR A 7 -2.64 -20.60 -24.79
N ALA A 8 -3.15 -20.59 -26.02
CA ALA A 8 -4.49 -20.06 -26.30
C ALA A 8 -5.59 -20.85 -25.58
N LEU A 9 -5.53 -22.17 -25.58
CA LEU A 9 -6.47 -23.02 -24.84
C LEU A 9 -6.39 -22.77 -23.33
N ALA A 10 -5.19 -22.67 -22.77
CA ALA A 10 -5.02 -22.36 -21.35
C ALA A 10 -5.65 -21.00 -20.98
N TRP A 11 -5.42 -19.96 -21.78
CA TRP A 11 -6.07 -18.66 -21.58
C TRP A 11 -7.59 -18.73 -21.73
N ALA A 12 -8.12 -19.46 -22.72
CA ALA A 12 -9.56 -19.64 -22.88
C ALA A 12 -10.18 -20.31 -21.65
N ILE A 13 -9.58 -21.41 -21.16
CA ILE A 13 -10.05 -22.13 -19.95
C ILE A 13 -9.93 -21.23 -18.72
N GLY A 14 -8.79 -20.58 -18.52
CA GLY A 14 -8.56 -19.76 -17.33
C GLY A 14 -9.46 -18.51 -17.29
N VAL A 15 -9.68 -17.84 -18.43
CA VAL A 15 -10.63 -16.72 -18.52
C VAL A 15 -12.05 -17.21 -18.27
N ALA A 16 -12.47 -18.32 -18.89
CA ALA A 16 -13.78 -18.92 -18.64
C ALA A 16 -13.96 -19.31 -17.16
N SER A 17 -12.90 -19.79 -16.50
CA SER A 17 -12.92 -20.13 -15.07
C SER A 17 -13.10 -18.88 -14.20
N ILE A 18 -12.38 -17.78 -14.50
CA ILE A 18 -12.54 -16.51 -13.79
C ILE A 18 -13.96 -15.96 -13.98
N VAL A 19 -14.47 -15.95 -15.22
CA VAL A 19 -15.83 -15.50 -15.51
C VAL A 19 -16.86 -16.35 -14.79
N ALA A 20 -16.72 -17.68 -14.82
CA ALA A 20 -17.61 -18.59 -14.11
C ALA A 20 -17.58 -18.35 -12.59
N LEU A 21 -16.39 -18.20 -11.99
CA LEU A 21 -16.23 -17.86 -10.57
C LEU A 21 -16.97 -16.57 -10.21
N VAL A 22 -16.80 -15.51 -11.00
CA VAL A 22 -17.46 -14.21 -10.74
C VAL A 22 -18.97 -14.28 -10.94
N VAL A 23 -19.45 -14.91 -12.03
CA VAL A 23 -20.88 -15.00 -12.34
C VAL A 23 -21.61 -15.88 -11.33
N VAL A 24 -21.04 -17.03 -10.96
CA VAL A 24 -21.61 -17.92 -9.93
C VAL A 24 -21.63 -17.20 -8.58
N ASN A 25 -20.56 -16.49 -8.22
CA ASN A 25 -20.54 -15.70 -7.00
C ASN A 25 -21.63 -14.62 -7.00
N ALA A 26 -21.76 -13.85 -8.09
CA ALA A 26 -22.78 -12.82 -8.22
C ALA A 26 -24.21 -13.39 -8.08
N ALA A 27 -24.44 -14.62 -8.56
CA ALA A 27 -25.75 -15.28 -8.49
C ALA A 27 -26.07 -15.89 -7.12
N LEU A 28 -25.06 -16.29 -6.34
CA LEU A 28 -25.22 -16.92 -5.02
C LEU A 28 -25.07 -15.95 -3.86
N ARG A 29 -24.58 -14.74 -4.12
CA ARG A 29 -24.27 -13.75 -3.10
C ARG A 29 -25.54 -13.22 -2.46
N SER A 30 -25.58 -13.27 -1.13
CA SER A 30 -26.59 -12.54 -0.36
C SER A 30 -26.31 -11.04 -0.37
N THR A 31 -27.36 -10.26 -0.55
CA THR A 31 -27.32 -8.81 -0.32
C THR A 31 -27.35 -8.52 1.18
N ASP A 32 -27.03 -7.28 1.53
CA ASP A 32 -27.14 -6.77 2.91
C ASP A 32 -28.59 -6.83 3.43
N LEU A 33 -29.57 -6.44 2.61
CA LEU A 33 -30.99 -6.50 3.00
C LEU A 33 -31.51 -7.95 3.16
N GLU A 34 -31.00 -8.89 2.37
CA GLU A 34 -31.36 -10.31 2.50
C GLU A 34 -30.85 -10.95 3.80
N ALA A 35 -29.89 -10.31 4.48
CA ALA A 35 -29.45 -10.75 5.80
C ALA A 35 -30.41 -10.33 6.92
N LEU A 36 -31.37 -9.44 6.63
CA LEU A 36 -32.41 -8.99 7.54
C LEU A 36 -33.73 -9.74 7.27
N GLU A 37 -34.60 -9.80 8.27
CA GLU A 37 -35.95 -10.33 8.11
C GLU A 37 -36.82 -9.36 7.31
N HIS A 38 -37.42 -9.82 6.22
CA HIS A 38 -38.43 -9.04 5.49
C HIS A 38 -39.77 -9.15 6.21
N VAL A 39 -40.23 -8.04 6.78
CA VAL A 39 -41.43 -7.99 7.63
C VAL A 39 -42.70 -7.65 6.84
N GLY A 40 -42.54 -7.11 5.63
CA GLY A 40 -43.63 -6.77 4.73
C GLY A 40 -43.50 -5.38 4.13
N ARG A 41 -44.63 -4.76 3.81
CA ARG A 41 -44.70 -3.41 3.23
C ARG A 41 -45.38 -2.43 4.16
N ASP A 42 -44.83 -1.23 4.26
CA ASP A 42 -45.47 -0.07 4.90
C ASP A 42 -45.57 1.07 3.86
N GLY A 43 -46.78 1.29 3.35
CA GLY A 43 -47.01 2.21 2.23
C GLY A 43 -46.23 1.81 0.98
N SER A 44 -45.32 2.68 0.53
CA SER A 44 -44.43 2.44 -0.61
C SER A 44 -43.09 1.79 -0.24
N TYR A 45 -42.85 1.52 1.04
CA TYR A 45 -41.59 0.97 1.53
C TYR A 45 -41.68 -0.53 1.75
N GLU A 46 -40.64 -1.26 1.36
CA GLU A 46 -40.34 -2.60 1.86
C GLU A 46 -39.64 -2.47 3.22
N VAL A 47 -40.10 -3.20 4.22
CA VAL A 47 -39.60 -3.10 5.60
C VAL A 47 -38.77 -4.31 5.95
N TYR A 48 -37.53 -4.08 6.36
CA TYR A 48 -36.58 -5.08 6.82
C TYR A 48 -36.22 -4.82 8.28
N ARG A 49 -36.15 -5.86 9.10
CA ARG A 49 -35.77 -5.78 10.52
C ARG A 49 -34.74 -6.82 10.89
N GLY A 50 -33.98 -6.53 11.93
CA GLY A 50 -33.02 -7.46 12.50
C GLY A 50 -32.05 -6.73 13.39
N SER A 51 -30.79 -7.13 13.32
CA SER A 51 -29.73 -6.53 14.11
C SER A 51 -28.43 -6.34 13.35
N TRP A 52 -27.62 -5.41 13.85
CA TRP A 52 -26.33 -5.04 13.28
C TRP A 52 -25.24 -5.06 14.36
N HIS A 53 -24.16 -5.80 14.09
CA HIS A 53 -22.98 -5.87 14.96
C HIS A 53 -22.03 -4.67 14.79
N PHE A 54 -21.76 -3.99 15.91
CA PHE A 54 -20.82 -2.89 16.06
C PHE A 54 -19.57 -3.37 16.81
N PRO A 55 -18.46 -3.65 16.12
CA PRO A 55 -17.30 -4.31 16.73
C PRO A 55 -16.53 -3.44 17.72
N ARG A 56 -16.75 -2.12 17.74
CA ARG A 56 -16.01 -1.16 18.60
C ARG A 56 -16.94 -0.07 19.10
N GLY A 57 -16.72 0.42 20.31
CA GLY A 57 -17.41 1.63 20.77
C GLY A 57 -16.85 2.87 20.10
N GLY A 58 -17.70 3.86 19.82
CA GLY A 58 -17.28 5.16 19.33
C GLY A 58 -18.16 5.75 18.23
N PRO A 59 -17.65 6.75 17.48
CA PRO A 59 -18.40 7.40 16.42
C PRO A 59 -18.47 6.53 15.18
N TYR A 60 -19.68 6.11 14.84
CA TYR A 60 -20.04 5.51 13.57
C TYR A 60 -20.58 6.56 12.61
N VAL A 61 -20.32 6.40 11.32
CA VAL A 61 -21.12 7.05 10.27
C VAL A 61 -22.00 5.97 9.69
N LEU A 62 -23.33 6.08 9.81
CA LEU A 62 -24.29 5.07 9.36
C LEU A 62 -25.18 5.65 8.28
N GLY A 63 -25.52 4.88 7.26
CA GLY A 63 -26.31 5.37 6.15
C GLY A 63 -26.62 4.33 5.08
N PHE A 64 -27.02 4.81 3.92
CA PHE A 64 -27.29 4.00 2.74
C PHE A 64 -27.06 4.77 1.44
N ASP A 65 -27.05 4.04 0.33
CA ASP A 65 -27.03 4.53 -1.06
C ASP A 65 -28.23 3.95 -1.80
N VAL A 66 -29.12 4.81 -2.30
CA VAL A 66 -30.39 4.39 -2.93
C VAL A 66 -30.87 5.42 -3.96
N ALA A 67 -31.67 5.04 -4.95
CA ALA A 67 -32.28 5.98 -5.88
C ALA A 67 -33.66 6.52 -5.40
N GLY A 68 -34.49 5.67 -4.78
CA GLY A 68 -35.76 6.06 -4.12
C GLY A 68 -35.60 6.73 -2.74
N ASP A 69 -36.70 7.21 -2.16
CA ASP A 69 -36.70 7.61 -0.74
C ASP A 69 -36.54 6.37 0.14
N SER A 70 -35.79 6.45 1.23
CA SER A 70 -35.64 5.36 2.20
C SER A 70 -35.35 5.90 3.60
N GLU A 71 -35.55 5.06 4.61
CA GLU A 71 -35.25 5.35 6.02
C GLU A 71 -34.41 4.23 6.63
N LEU A 72 -33.43 4.61 7.44
CA LEU A 72 -32.65 3.72 8.29
C LEU A 72 -32.90 4.13 9.74
N LEU A 73 -33.33 3.16 10.54
CA LEU A 73 -33.58 3.31 11.95
C LEU A 73 -32.63 2.39 12.73
N ILE A 74 -32.08 2.92 13.83
CA ILE A 74 -31.28 2.15 14.79
C ILE A 74 -31.93 2.32 16.16
N ASP A 75 -32.22 1.20 16.84
CA ASP A 75 -32.95 1.18 18.12
C ASP A 75 -34.26 2.02 18.09
N GLY A 76 -34.93 2.04 16.92
CA GLY A 76 -36.16 2.79 16.68
C GLY A 76 -36.00 4.28 16.36
N GLU A 77 -34.78 4.83 16.38
CA GLU A 77 -34.51 6.22 16.01
C GLU A 77 -34.11 6.36 14.54
N VAL A 78 -34.69 7.31 13.82
CA VAL A 78 -34.31 7.60 12.42
C VAL A 78 -32.90 8.19 12.38
N VAL A 79 -31.95 7.41 11.85
CA VAL A 79 -30.55 7.83 11.71
C VAL A 79 -30.26 8.41 10.33
N ALA A 80 -30.93 7.96 9.28
CA ALA A 80 -30.80 8.49 7.93
C ALA A 80 -32.14 8.41 7.18
N GLN A 81 -32.47 9.45 6.42
CA GLN A 81 -33.70 9.53 5.61
C GLN A 81 -33.44 10.37 4.35
N GLY A 82 -33.91 9.90 3.19
CA GLY A 82 -33.85 10.63 1.93
C GLY A 82 -33.46 9.77 0.73
N ARG A 83 -32.91 10.42 -0.32
CA ARG A 83 -32.46 9.79 -1.57
C ARG A 83 -30.96 9.97 -1.78
N GLY A 84 -30.37 9.08 -2.58
CA GLY A 84 -28.95 9.07 -2.88
C GLY A 84 -28.13 8.53 -1.71
N GLN A 85 -26.93 9.05 -1.55
CA GLN A 85 -26.08 8.73 -0.41
C GLN A 85 -26.45 9.62 0.78
N VAL A 86 -27.05 9.03 1.80
CA VAL A 86 -27.39 9.70 3.05
C VAL A 86 -26.70 8.98 4.20
N ALA A 87 -26.01 9.72 5.06
CA ALA A 87 -25.38 9.15 6.25
C ALA A 87 -25.29 10.16 7.39
N LYS A 88 -25.29 9.66 8.63
CA LYS A 88 -25.23 10.46 9.86
C LYS A 88 -24.16 9.90 10.80
N ARG A 89 -23.42 10.81 11.44
CA ARG A 89 -22.41 10.46 12.44
C ARG A 89 -23.05 10.41 13.83
N LEU A 90 -22.98 9.26 14.49
CA LEU A 90 -23.57 8.97 15.80
C LEU A 90 -22.58 8.17 16.64
N VAL A 91 -22.70 8.21 17.97
CA VAL A 91 -21.81 7.46 18.88
C VAL A 91 -22.57 6.29 19.47
N TYR A 92 -22.01 5.09 19.35
CA TYR A 92 -22.60 3.86 19.89
C TYR A 92 -21.61 3.10 20.77
N PRO A 93 -22.10 2.35 21.78
CA PRO A 93 -21.29 1.34 22.45
C PRO A 93 -20.94 0.19 21.49
N PRO A 94 -19.90 -0.62 21.78
CA PRO A 94 -19.72 -1.88 21.07
C PRO A 94 -20.87 -2.83 21.41
N GLY A 95 -21.26 -3.69 20.48
CA GLY A 95 -22.30 -4.69 20.70
C GLY A 95 -23.21 -4.88 19.50
N VAL A 96 -24.44 -5.31 19.77
CA VAL A 96 -25.46 -5.56 18.76
C VAL A 96 -26.59 -4.57 18.98
N VAL A 97 -27.02 -3.89 17.91
CA VAL A 97 -28.13 -2.92 17.92
C VAL A 97 -29.26 -3.39 17.02
N ASP A 98 -30.49 -3.00 17.34
CA ASP A 98 -31.64 -3.29 16.48
C ASP A 98 -31.60 -2.36 15.26
N VAL A 99 -31.88 -2.91 14.08
CA VAL A 99 -31.93 -2.15 12.83
C VAL A 99 -33.27 -2.37 12.13
N GLU A 100 -33.86 -1.28 11.65
CA GLU A 100 -34.99 -1.31 10.73
C GLU A 100 -34.63 -0.49 9.49
N VAL A 101 -34.88 -1.06 8.32
CA VAL A 101 -34.68 -0.39 7.04
C VAL A 101 -36.00 -0.34 6.30
N ARG A 102 -36.43 0.87 5.93
CA ARG A 102 -37.61 1.11 5.08
C ARG A 102 -37.12 1.51 3.71
N ALA A 103 -37.13 0.55 2.80
CA ALA A 103 -36.53 0.62 1.49
C ALA A 103 -37.58 1.01 0.43
N GLY A 104 -37.44 2.16 -0.23
CA GLY A 104 -38.30 2.50 -1.37
C GLY A 104 -37.91 1.77 -2.66
N GLU A 105 -36.65 1.38 -2.77
CA GLU A 105 -36.06 0.60 -3.86
C GLU A 105 -34.90 -0.25 -3.31
N GLN A 106 -34.17 -0.97 -4.18
CA GLN A 106 -32.92 -1.61 -3.78
C GLN A 106 -31.93 -0.55 -3.27
N LEU A 107 -31.61 -0.62 -1.98
CA LEU A 107 -30.57 0.19 -1.34
C LEU A 107 -29.34 -0.65 -1.02
N ARG A 108 -28.26 0.05 -0.70
CA ARG A 108 -27.06 -0.55 -0.12
C ARG A 108 -26.71 0.17 1.17
N LEU A 109 -26.62 -0.56 2.27
CA LEU A 109 -26.20 -0.05 3.57
C LEU A 109 -24.73 0.37 3.54
N LEU A 110 -24.47 1.49 4.19
CA LEU A 110 -23.17 2.12 4.27
C LEU A 110 -22.77 2.37 5.72
N TRP A 111 -21.50 2.18 6.03
CA TRP A 111 -20.97 2.58 7.32
C TRP A 111 -19.51 3.03 7.33
N HIS A 112 -19.12 3.69 8.42
CA HIS A 112 -17.76 3.80 8.91
C HIS A 112 -17.70 3.42 10.37
N PRO A 113 -16.97 2.37 10.74
CA PRO A 113 -16.69 2.11 12.14
C PRO A 113 -15.69 3.12 12.74
N PRO A 114 -15.62 3.23 14.08
CA PRO A 114 -14.68 4.09 14.79
C PRO A 114 -13.23 3.86 14.34
N GLY A 115 -12.50 4.94 14.10
CA GLY A 115 -11.11 4.90 13.61
C GLY A 115 -10.97 4.77 12.09
N ARG A 116 -12.06 4.76 11.32
CA ARG A 116 -12.00 4.78 9.84
C ARG A 116 -12.14 6.20 9.28
N ARG A 117 -11.50 6.42 8.13
CA ARG A 117 -11.68 7.56 7.24
C ARG A 117 -11.82 7.08 5.80
N GLY A 118 -12.32 7.98 4.95
CA GLY A 118 -12.27 7.81 3.51
C GLY A 118 -13.65 7.50 2.92
N PRO A 119 -13.72 6.67 1.87
CA PRO A 119 -14.98 6.15 1.32
C PRO A 119 -15.81 5.40 2.36
N LEU A 120 -17.12 5.66 2.45
CA LEU A 120 -18.04 4.80 3.21
C LEU A 120 -17.93 3.36 2.72
N GLU A 121 -17.99 2.41 3.64
CA GLU A 121 -17.87 0.99 3.36
C GLU A 121 -19.24 0.38 3.18
N TYR A 122 -19.37 -0.59 2.28
CA TYR A 122 -20.56 -1.43 2.24
C TYR A 122 -20.63 -2.31 3.49
N VAL A 123 -21.81 -2.40 4.08
CA VAL A 123 -22.05 -3.30 5.21
C VAL A 123 -22.08 -4.73 4.67
N MET A 124 -21.26 -5.60 5.27
CA MET A 124 -21.26 -7.00 4.87
C MET A 124 -22.47 -7.72 5.48
N PRO A 125 -23.08 -8.68 4.76
CA PRO A 125 -24.14 -9.52 5.31
C PRO A 125 -23.76 -10.22 6.62
N SER A 126 -22.48 -10.55 6.81
CA SER A 126 -21.96 -11.15 8.05
C SER A 126 -21.98 -10.21 9.27
N SER A 127 -22.19 -8.91 9.07
CA SER A 127 -22.40 -7.93 10.15
C SER A 127 -23.87 -7.75 10.51
N LEU A 128 -24.78 -8.45 9.83
CA LEU A 128 -26.23 -8.35 9.99
C LEU A 128 -26.83 -9.70 10.38
N SER A 129 -27.97 -9.66 11.06
CA SER A 129 -28.75 -10.85 11.41
C SER A 129 -30.23 -10.54 11.31
N SER A 130 -31.04 -11.51 10.89
CA SER A 130 -32.50 -11.41 10.88
C SER A 130 -33.12 -11.46 12.28
N GLN A 131 -32.33 -11.83 13.30
CA GLN A 131 -32.79 -11.86 14.68
C GLN A 131 -32.67 -10.47 15.33
N PRO A 132 -33.55 -10.15 16.29
CA PRO A 132 -33.42 -8.93 17.09
C PRO A 132 -32.14 -8.97 17.94
N ALA A 133 -31.64 -7.81 18.35
CA ALA A 133 -30.37 -7.64 19.03
C ALA A 133 -30.23 -8.48 20.30
N ALA A 134 -31.32 -8.68 21.04
CA ALA A 134 -31.34 -9.50 22.26
C ALA A 134 -31.10 -11.00 22.02
N ALA A 135 -31.36 -11.51 20.80
CA ALA A 135 -31.23 -12.92 20.45
C ALA A 135 -30.08 -13.19 19.47
N ALA A 136 -29.64 -12.18 18.72
CA ALA A 136 -28.61 -12.31 17.72
C ALA A 136 -27.25 -12.64 18.33
N SER A 137 -26.53 -13.53 17.67
CA SER A 137 -25.13 -13.84 17.96
C SER A 137 -24.31 -13.72 16.70
N PHE A 138 -23.12 -13.15 16.83
CA PHE A 138 -22.17 -12.96 15.75
C PHE A 138 -20.91 -13.73 16.09
N ASP A 139 -20.35 -14.43 15.10
CA ASP A 139 -19.07 -15.10 15.25
C ASP A 139 -17.91 -14.11 15.00
N ASP A 140 -16.67 -14.61 15.14
CA ASP A 140 -15.46 -13.84 14.79
C ASP A 140 -15.41 -13.43 13.30
N GLY A 141 -16.31 -13.96 12.48
CA GLY A 141 -16.48 -13.70 11.06
C GLY A 141 -17.29 -12.44 10.73
N ALA A 142 -17.87 -11.77 11.72
CA ALA A 142 -18.61 -10.53 11.49
C ALA A 142 -17.74 -9.48 10.79
N GLY A 143 -18.31 -8.83 9.77
CA GLY A 143 -17.57 -7.90 8.93
C GLY A 143 -16.58 -8.59 8.00
N ARG A 144 -16.80 -9.85 7.59
CA ARG A 144 -16.02 -10.52 6.55
C ARG A 144 -16.92 -10.94 5.39
N ALA A 145 -16.35 -11.03 4.19
CA ALA A 145 -17.01 -11.61 3.03
C ALA A 145 -16.12 -12.73 2.48
N LEU A 146 -16.03 -13.83 3.24
CA LEU A 146 -15.09 -14.92 2.95
C LEU A 146 -15.33 -15.55 1.57
N GLY A 147 -16.60 -15.72 1.16
CA GLY A 147 -16.94 -16.21 -0.18
C GLY A 147 -16.37 -15.33 -1.29
N ASP A 148 -16.67 -14.02 -1.23
CA ASP A 148 -16.12 -13.02 -2.15
C ASP A 148 -14.59 -13.00 -2.12
N GLY A 149 -13.99 -13.07 -0.93
CA GLY A 149 -12.54 -13.10 -0.73
C GLY A 149 -11.87 -14.32 -1.38
N LEU A 150 -12.45 -15.52 -1.21
CA LEU A 150 -11.98 -16.75 -1.82
C LEU A 150 -12.10 -16.70 -3.35
N VAL A 151 -13.23 -16.21 -3.87
CA VAL A 151 -13.45 -16.06 -5.31
C VAL A 151 -12.43 -15.08 -5.91
N ALA A 152 -12.21 -13.93 -5.27
CA ALA A 152 -11.22 -12.96 -5.72
C ALA A 152 -9.79 -13.54 -5.69
N LEU A 153 -9.43 -14.24 -4.62
CA LEU A 153 -8.13 -14.88 -4.47
C LEU A 153 -7.90 -15.97 -5.52
N LEU A 154 -8.91 -16.82 -5.78
CA LEU A 154 -8.86 -17.86 -6.81
C LEU A 154 -8.75 -17.26 -8.20
N ALA A 155 -9.53 -16.24 -8.52
CA ALA A 155 -9.44 -15.54 -9.80
C ALA A 155 -8.04 -14.94 -10.02
N PHE A 156 -7.47 -14.32 -8.98
CA PHE A 156 -6.12 -13.79 -9.00
C PHE A 156 -5.06 -14.89 -9.15
N ALA A 157 -5.22 -16.02 -8.46
CA ALA A 157 -4.32 -17.18 -8.57
C ALA A 157 -4.37 -17.81 -9.97
N VAL A 158 -5.54 -17.93 -10.59
CA VAL A 158 -5.70 -18.38 -11.98
C VAL A 158 -4.96 -17.43 -12.92
N LEU A 159 -5.13 -16.10 -12.76
CA LEU A 159 -4.43 -15.11 -13.57
C LEU A 159 -2.90 -15.24 -13.44
N ILE A 160 -2.37 -15.35 -12.22
CA ILE A 160 -0.93 -15.60 -11.99
C ILE A 160 -0.50 -16.90 -12.67
N GLY A 161 -1.28 -17.98 -12.50
CA GLY A 161 -1.02 -19.27 -13.14
C GLY A 161 -0.95 -19.18 -14.67
N LEU A 162 -1.83 -18.41 -15.30
CA LEU A 162 -1.82 -18.16 -16.75
C LEU A 162 -0.59 -17.38 -17.19
N LEU A 163 -0.18 -16.36 -16.41
CA LEU A 163 1.03 -15.58 -16.68
C LEU A 163 2.28 -16.45 -16.57
N LEU A 164 2.40 -17.25 -15.50
CA LEU A 164 3.49 -18.20 -15.29
C LEU A 164 3.51 -19.27 -16.39
N PHE A 165 2.35 -19.82 -16.75
CA PHE A 165 2.22 -20.78 -17.84
C PHE A 165 2.67 -20.16 -19.15
N THR A 166 2.29 -18.92 -19.44
CA THR A 166 2.72 -18.20 -20.65
C THR A 166 4.24 -17.98 -20.67
N ALA A 167 4.82 -17.65 -19.51
CA ALA A 167 6.24 -17.43 -19.34
C ALA A 167 7.07 -18.72 -19.18
N ARG A 168 6.45 -19.89 -18.99
CA ARG A 168 7.09 -21.16 -18.57
C ARG A 168 8.37 -21.52 -19.31
N ARG A 169 8.37 -21.36 -20.64
CA ARG A 169 9.53 -21.70 -21.47
C ARG A 169 10.75 -20.82 -21.17
N ARG A 170 10.52 -19.56 -20.80
CA ARG A 170 11.58 -18.61 -20.41
C ARG A 170 11.99 -18.81 -18.96
N LEU A 171 11.04 -19.13 -18.08
CA LEU A 171 11.34 -19.38 -16.67
C LEU A 171 12.19 -20.65 -16.49
N VAL A 172 11.99 -21.67 -17.33
CA VAL A 172 12.79 -22.91 -17.32
C VAL A 172 14.23 -22.69 -17.78
N THR A 173 14.52 -21.66 -18.57
CA THR A 173 15.92 -21.35 -18.97
C THR A 173 16.70 -20.65 -17.86
N VAL A 174 16.03 -20.19 -16.80
CA VAL A 174 16.70 -19.59 -15.64
C VAL A 174 17.37 -20.71 -14.82
N PRO A 175 18.68 -20.63 -14.54
CA PRO A 175 19.38 -21.70 -13.83
C PRO A 175 18.82 -21.94 -12.42
N ARG A 176 18.81 -23.20 -11.99
CA ARG A 176 18.33 -23.62 -10.65
C ARG A 176 18.90 -22.78 -9.51
N GLN A 177 20.20 -22.46 -9.56
CA GLN A 177 20.84 -21.63 -8.53
C GLN A 177 20.25 -20.22 -8.43
N ALA A 178 19.80 -19.64 -9.55
CA ALA A 178 19.14 -18.33 -9.54
C ALA A 178 17.76 -18.41 -8.89
N TRP A 179 17.02 -19.50 -9.10
CA TRP A 179 15.76 -19.75 -8.39
C TRP A 179 15.98 -19.97 -6.90
N LEU A 180 17.02 -20.70 -6.50
CA LEU A 180 17.38 -20.84 -5.08
C LEU A 180 17.69 -19.48 -4.44
N GLY A 181 18.41 -18.60 -5.15
CA GLY A 181 18.65 -17.22 -4.71
C GLY A 181 17.34 -16.41 -4.61
N PHE A 182 16.47 -16.49 -5.60
CA PHE A 182 15.14 -15.86 -5.60
C PHE A 182 14.33 -16.29 -4.37
N PHE A 183 14.20 -17.60 -4.13
CA PHE A 183 13.39 -18.14 -3.03
C PHE A 183 14.02 -17.86 -1.66
N GLY A 184 15.36 -17.95 -1.54
CA GLY A 184 16.05 -17.60 -0.31
C GLY A 184 15.83 -16.14 0.10
N VAL A 185 15.96 -15.21 -0.85
CA VAL A 185 15.66 -13.78 -0.59
C VAL A 185 14.18 -13.56 -0.32
N LEU A 186 13.28 -14.23 -1.07
CA LEU A 186 11.84 -14.14 -0.85
C LEU A 186 11.46 -14.52 0.58
N VAL A 187 12.00 -15.62 1.11
CA VAL A 187 11.72 -16.07 2.48
C VAL A 187 12.19 -15.05 3.51
N VAL A 188 13.42 -14.53 3.37
CA VAL A 188 13.96 -13.49 4.27
C VAL A 188 13.10 -12.22 4.20
N ALA A 189 12.74 -11.78 2.99
CA ALA A 189 11.95 -10.58 2.78
C ALA A 189 10.51 -10.72 3.31
N ALA A 190 9.90 -11.90 3.18
CA ALA A 190 8.59 -12.20 3.72
C ALA A 190 8.64 -12.25 5.25
N ALA A 191 9.62 -12.94 5.83
CA ALA A 191 9.79 -13.00 7.29
C ALA A 191 9.95 -11.60 7.90
N ALA A 192 10.82 -10.75 7.33
CA ALA A 192 11.05 -9.39 7.82
C ALA A 192 9.79 -8.50 7.80
N ARG A 193 8.79 -8.82 6.95
CA ARG A 193 7.55 -8.04 6.81
C ARG A 193 6.36 -8.67 7.52
N LEU A 194 6.29 -10.00 7.61
CA LEU A 194 5.17 -10.70 8.24
C LEU A 194 5.34 -10.83 9.77
N ILE A 195 6.58 -10.83 10.27
CA ILE A 195 6.83 -10.71 11.71
C ILE A 195 6.34 -9.34 12.16
N ASP A 196 5.47 -9.32 13.16
CA ASP A 196 4.96 -8.09 13.76
C ASP A 196 4.35 -7.15 12.70
N LEU A 197 3.48 -7.73 11.86
CA LEU A 197 2.86 -7.05 10.71
C LEU A 197 2.05 -5.82 11.14
N ASP A 198 1.41 -5.89 12.31
CA ASP A 198 0.53 -4.85 12.83
C ASP A 198 1.19 -3.92 13.86
N GLY A 199 2.43 -4.18 14.27
CA GLY A 199 3.07 -3.50 15.41
C GLY A 199 3.27 -1.99 15.25
N ALA A 200 3.26 -1.46 14.03
CA ALA A 200 3.40 -0.02 13.79
C ALA A 200 2.10 0.76 14.07
N GLY A 201 0.98 0.07 14.27
CA GLY A 201 -0.34 0.68 14.39
C GLY A 201 -0.96 1.03 13.04
N GLN A 202 -2.11 1.70 13.04
CA GLN A 202 -2.81 2.14 11.83
C GLN A 202 -2.17 3.40 11.24
N THR A 203 -1.93 3.44 9.93
CA THR A 203 -1.50 4.66 9.24
C THR A 203 -2.64 5.34 8.47
N TRP A 204 -2.53 6.65 8.22
CA TRP A 204 -3.62 7.54 7.79
C TRP A 204 -4.24 7.29 6.40
N ASP A 205 -3.65 6.40 5.60
CA ASP A 205 -3.96 6.20 4.17
C ASP A 205 -4.42 4.75 3.94
N GLU A 206 -4.19 3.87 4.92
CA GLU A 206 -4.54 2.47 4.82
C GLU A 206 -6.04 2.28 4.79
N ASP A 207 -6.79 3.04 5.59
CA ASP A 207 -8.26 3.04 5.55
C ASP A 207 -8.78 3.41 4.17
N VAL A 208 -8.31 4.50 3.59
CA VAL A 208 -8.77 4.99 2.28
C VAL A 208 -8.51 3.96 1.19
N ASN A 209 -7.37 3.27 1.20
CA ASN A 209 -7.04 2.23 0.23
C ASN A 209 -7.78 0.92 0.49
N TRP A 210 -7.91 0.53 1.76
CA TRP A 210 -8.58 -0.68 2.20
C TRP A 210 -10.10 -0.61 1.94
N SER A 211 -10.78 0.46 2.38
CA SER A 211 -12.23 0.64 2.22
C SER A 211 -12.62 0.81 0.75
N ALA A 212 -11.84 1.59 -0.02
CA ALA A 212 -12.07 1.70 -1.47
C ALA A 212 -11.82 0.36 -2.18
N GLY A 213 -10.79 -0.37 -1.79
CA GLY A 213 -10.46 -1.69 -2.33
C GLY A 213 -11.56 -2.71 -2.08
N ARG A 214 -12.08 -2.75 -0.85
CA ARG A 214 -13.20 -3.60 -0.47
C ARG A 214 -14.43 -3.32 -1.32
N ASN A 215 -14.83 -2.05 -1.44
CA ASN A 215 -15.97 -1.67 -2.27
C ASN A 215 -15.75 -2.01 -3.75
N TYR A 216 -14.56 -1.75 -4.30
CA TYR A 216 -14.24 -2.06 -5.70
C TYR A 216 -14.31 -3.56 -5.99
N LEU A 217 -13.82 -4.40 -5.07
CA LEU A 217 -13.92 -5.85 -5.23
C LEU A 217 -15.36 -6.32 -5.13
N VAL A 218 -16.11 -5.82 -4.15
CA VAL A 218 -17.54 -6.10 -4.01
C VAL A 218 -18.28 -5.77 -5.31
N ASN A 219 -18.03 -4.60 -5.89
CA ASN A 219 -18.67 -4.16 -7.13
C ASN A 219 -18.27 -5.03 -8.32
N LEU A 220 -17.00 -5.39 -8.44
CA LEU A 220 -16.52 -6.29 -9.49
C LEU A 220 -17.18 -7.67 -9.39
N LEU A 221 -17.28 -8.20 -8.17
CA LEU A 221 -17.83 -9.52 -7.89
C LEU A 221 -19.36 -9.58 -7.95
N SER A 222 -20.03 -8.43 -7.81
CA SER A 222 -21.48 -8.28 -8.03
C SER A 222 -21.83 -7.82 -9.44
N LEU A 223 -20.84 -7.66 -10.33
CA LEU A 223 -21.00 -7.13 -11.69
C LEU A 223 -21.65 -5.73 -11.73
N ASP A 224 -21.42 -4.94 -10.68
CA ASP A 224 -21.92 -3.57 -10.57
C ASP A 224 -20.93 -2.58 -11.22
N PHE A 225 -21.24 -2.20 -12.45
CA PHE A 225 -20.47 -1.22 -13.23
C PHE A 225 -21.15 0.15 -13.32
N ALA A 226 -22.12 0.43 -12.45
CA ALA A 226 -22.72 1.76 -12.37
C ALA A 226 -21.66 2.80 -12.01
N ARG A 227 -21.68 3.98 -12.65
CA ARG A 227 -20.65 5.03 -12.45
C ARG A 227 -20.47 5.41 -10.98
N GLU A 228 -21.56 5.45 -10.22
CA GLU A 228 -21.57 5.80 -8.79
C GLU A 228 -20.83 4.78 -7.92
N SER A 229 -20.88 3.50 -8.26
CA SER A 229 -20.20 2.43 -7.53
C SER A 229 -18.66 2.54 -7.60
N TRP A 230 -18.13 3.27 -8.59
CA TRP A 230 -16.69 3.47 -8.81
C TRP A 230 -16.20 4.88 -8.42
N ARG A 231 -16.89 5.54 -7.48
CA ARG A 231 -16.54 6.89 -6.97
C ARG A 231 -15.56 6.91 -5.79
N TRP A 232 -15.17 5.75 -5.27
CA TRP A 232 -14.37 5.68 -4.05
C TRP A 232 -12.88 5.93 -4.32
N ASN A 233 -12.29 6.88 -3.58
CA ASN A 233 -10.86 7.24 -3.66
C ASN A 233 -10.38 7.46 -5.11
N TYR A 234 -11.20 8.07 -5.96
CA TYR A 234 -10.98 8.11 -7.42
C TYR A 234 -9.72 8.88 -7.86
N GLU A 235 -9.11 9.65 -6.98
CA GLU A 235 -7.83 10.32 -7.23
C GLU A 235 -6.70 9.34 -7.54
N HIS A 236 -6.82 8.10 -7.06
CA HIS A 236 -5.82 7.06 -7.25
C HIS A 236 -6.32 5.95 -8.18
N PRO A 237 -5.44 5.40 -9.04
CA PRO A 237 -5.76 4.25 -9.89
C PRO A 237 -6.16 2.98 -9.13
N PRO A 238 -6.82 2.00 -9.80
CA PRO A 238 -7.54 0.94 -9.11
C PRO A 238 -6.69 -0.28 -8.74
N LEU A 239 -5.51 -0.49 -9.33
CA LEU A 239 -4.81 -1.77 -9.16
C LEU A 239 -4.39 -2.06 -7.72
N MET A 240 -3.92 -1.04 -6.99
CA MET A 240 -3.62 -1.21 -5.57
C MET A 240 -4.88 -1.50 -4.75
N LYS A 241 -6.01 -0.88 -5.11
CA LYS A 241 -7.29 -1.10 -4.45
C LYS A 241 -7.77 -2.52 -4.68
N TYR A 242 -7.58 -3.09 -5.87
CA TYR A 242 -7.92 -4.49 -6.09
C TYR A 242 -7.11 -5.43 -5.22
N LEU A 243 -5.80 -5.16 -5.08
CA LEU A 243 -4.93 -5.96 -4.24
C LEU A 243 -5.30 -5.83 -2.75
N ALA A 244 -5.53 -4.61 -2.27
CA ALA A 244 -5.97 -4.33 -0.90
C ALA A 244 -7.34 -4.96 -0.61
N GLY A 245 -8.26 -4.87 -1.57
CA GLY A 245 -9.63 -5.38 -1.47
C GLY A 245 -9.69 -6.89 -1.31
N ILE A 246 -8.80 -7.66 -1.97
CA ILE A 246 -8.70 -9.11 -1.74
C ILE A 246 -8.48 -9.38 -0.24
N GLY A 247 -7.53 -8.69 0.38
CA GLY A 247 -7.26 -8.83 1.83
C GLY A 247 -8.40 -8.31 2.69
N ALA A 248 -8.99 -7.17 2.35
CA ALA A 248 -10.08 -6.54 3.09
C ALA A 248 -11.35 -7.41 3.21
N LEU A 249 -11.54 -8.38 2.31
CA LEU A 249 -12.67 -9.32 2.39
C LEU A 249 -12.48 -10.40 3.46
N PHE A 250 -11.24 -10.65 3.93
CA PHE A 250 -10.92 -11.69 4.91
C PHE A 250 -10.93 -11.23 6.37
N GLY A 251 -11.05 -9.94 6.66
CA GLY A 251 -11.02 -9.44 8.03
C GLY A 251 -11.31 -7.96 8.08
N GLU A 252 -11.94 -7.50 9.17
CA GLU A 252 -12.14 -6.08 9.44
C GLU A 252 -10.80 -5.35 9.65
N GLY A 253 -9.78 -6.00 10.22
CA GLY A 253 -8.45 -5.39 10.36
C GLY A 253 -7.65 -5.27 9.05
N TYR A 254 -6.57 -4.48 9.08
CA TYR A 254 -5.67 -4.32 7.94
C TYR A 254 -4.78 -5.55 7.69
N GLY A 255 -4.62 -6.44 8.67
CA GLY A 255 -3.68 -7.57 8.66
C GLY A 255 -3.63 -8.36 7.34
N PRO A 256 -4.75 -8.93 6.83
CA PRO A 256 -4.73 -9.68 5.57
C PRO A 256 -4.30 -8.83 4.36
N ALA A 257 -4.74 -7.56 4.28
CA ALA A 257 -4.34 -6.66 3.20
C ALA A 257 -2.86 -6.26 3.30
N ARG A 258 -2.36 -6.03 4.52
CA ARG A 258 -0.93 -5.81 4.80
C ARG A 258 -0.09 -7.03 4.43
N ALA A 259 -0.57 -8.24 4.71
CA ALA A 259 0.12 -9.47 4.36
C ALA A 259 0.28 -9.62 2.84
N ILE A 260 -0.75 -9.28 2.07
CA ILE A 260 -0.65 -9.25 0.61
C ILE A 260 0.38 -8.20 0.15
N SER A 261 0.33 -6.99 0.70
CA SER A 261 1.33 -5.92 0.42
C SER A 261 2.76 -6.40 0.72
N ALA A 262 2.95 -7.05 1.88
CA ALA A 262 4.22 -7.59 2.33
C ALA A 262 4.77 -8.65 1.38
N LEU A 263 3.91 -9.57 0.93
CA LEU A 263 4.27 -10.62 -0.03
C LEU A 263 4.62 -10.04 -1.40
N VAL A 264 3.93 -8.99 -1.87
CA VAL A 264 4.27 -8.30 -3.13
C VAL A 264 5.67 -7.70 -3.08
N VAL A 265 6.02 -7.00 -1.99
CA VAL A 265 7.39 -6.47 -1.83
C VAL A 265 8.41 -7.60 -1.69
N ALA A 266 8.08 -8.68 -0.97
CA ALA A 266 8.96 -9.83 -0.84
C ALA A 266 9.25 -10.52 -2.19
N VAL A 267 8.22 -10.69 -3.04
CA VAL A 267 8.37 -11.16 -4.42
C VAL A 267 9.24 -10.21 -5.24
N SER A 268 9.11 -8.90 -5.03
CA SER A 268 9.96 -7.90 -5.70
C SER A 268 11.43 -8.02 -5.30
N CYS A 269 11.72 -8.24 -4.01
CA CYS A 269 13.09 -8.48 -3.52
C CYS A 269 13.68 -9.77 -4.11
N GLY A 270 12.89 -10.85 -4.18
CA GLY A 270 13.30 -12.09 -4.85
C GLY A 270 13.55 -11.85 -6.35
N TRP A 271 12.63 -11.16 -7.03
CA TRP A 271 12.72 -10.86 -8.47
C TRP A 271 13.96 -10.02 -8.81
N LEU A 272 14.35 -9.11 -7.90
CA LEU A 272 15.57 -8.33 -8.02
C LEU A 272 16.82 -9.21 -8.21
N VAL A 273 16.88 -10.39 -7.58
CA VAL A 273 17.99 -11.35 -7.76
C VAL A 273 18.15 -11.74 -9.22
N LEU A 274 17.03 -12.01 -9.92
CA LEU A 274 17.02 -12.41 -11.32
C LEU A 274 17.41 -11.24 -12.24
N VAL A 275 16.88 -10.05 -11.97
CA VAL A 275 17.20 -8.82 -12.71
C VAL A 275 18.69 -8.49 -12.62
N VAL A 276 19.22 -8.45 -11.40
CA VAL A 276 20.62 -8.08 -11.14
C VAL A 276 21.57 -9.16 -11.65
N ARG A 277 21.21 -10.45 -11.55
CA ARG A 277 21.99 -11.53 -12.18
C ARG A 277 22.17 -11.30 -13.68
N ARG A 278 21.14 -10.81 -14.38
CA ARG A 278 21.21 -10.53 -15.81
C ARG A 278 22.06 -9.29 -16.13
N LEU A 279 22.07 -8.30 -15.25
CA LEU A 279 22.87 -7.09 -15.42
C LEU A 279 24.35 -7.31 -15.06
N PHE A 280 24.62 -8.15 -14.06
CA PHE A 280 25.93 -8.43 -13.47
C PHE A 280 26.12 -9.95 -13.28
N ASP A 281 25.96 -10.45 -12.05
CA ASP A 281 26.11 -11.85 -11.68
C ASP A 281 25.19 -12.25 -10.53
N LEU A 282 25.06 -13.57 -10.28
CA LEU A 282 24.16 -14.10 -9.26
C LEU A 282 24.52 -13.67 -7.82
N PRO A 283 25.79 -13.73 -7.36
CA PRO A 283 26.15 -13.23 -6.04
C PRO A 283 25.73 -11.76 -5.81
N THR A 284 25.97 -10.89 -6.79
CA THR A 284 25.53 -9.48 -6.74
C THR A 284 24.02 -9.38 -6.60
N GLY A 285 23.27 -10.22 -7.33
CA GLY A 285 21.81 -10.26 -7.23
C GLY A 285 21.30 -10.72 -5.87
N ILE A 286 21.91 -11.74 -5.26
CA ILE A 286 21.55 -12.21 -3.92
C ILE A 286 21.82 -11.11 -2.89
N ILE A 287 22.99 -10.46 -2.93
CA ILE A 287 23.33 -9.38 -2.01
C ILE A 287 22.36 -8.20 -2.17
N ALA A 288 22.05 -7.78 -3.41
CA ALA A 288 21.09 -6.71 -3.66
C ALA A 288 19.70 -7.06 -3.13
N GLY A 289 19.25 -8.30 -3.35
CA GLY A 289 18.00 -8.83 -2.82
C GLY A 289 17.94 -8.81 -1.29
N LEU A 290 19.01 -9.23 -0.61
CA LEU A 290 19.11 -9.20 0.86
C LEU A 290 19.11 -7.78 1.43
N ILE A 291 19.86 -6.85 0.82
CA ILE A 291 19.85 -5.44 1.23
C ILE A 291 18.45 -4.85 1.06
N ALA A 292 17.78 -5.11 -0.06
CA ALA A 292 16.41 -4.65 -0.28
C ALA A 292 15.40 -5.31 0.67
N ALA A 293 15.59 -6.59 0.98
CA ALA A 293 14.76 -7.34 1.91
C ALA A 293 14.82 -6.77 3.34
N LEU A 294 16.00 -6.30 3.75
CA LEU A 294 16.33 -5.85 5.11
C LEU A 294 16.55 -4.33 5.24
N SER A 295 16.12 -3.55 4.25
CA SER A 295 16.15 -2.08 4.34
C SER A 295 14.91 -1.58 5.10
N PRO A 296 15.05 -0.77 6.18
CA PRO A 296 13.93 -0.36 7.04
C PRO A 296 12.75 0.25 6.26
N HIS A 297 13.00 1.22 5.39
CA HIS A 297 11.95 1.86 4.60
C HIS A 297 11.28 0.92 3.57
N LEU A 298 12.01 -0.06 3.03
CA LEU A 298 11.39 -1.08 2.15
C LEU A 298 10.58 -2.11 2.94
N ILE A 299 10.87 -2.33 4.23
CA ILE A 299 10.04 -3.13 5.14
C ILE A 299 8.79 -2.34 5.49
N ALA A 300 8.95 -1.12 5.98
CA ALA A 300 7.88 -0.18 6.33
C ALA A 300 6.78 -0.11 5.27
N HIS A 301 7.14 0.29 4.05
CA HIS A 301 6.21 0.43 2.94
C HIS A 301 5.68 -0.91 2.39
N GLY A 302 6.24 -2.04 2.81
CA GLY A 302 5.67 -3.38 2.56
C GLY A 302 4.69 -3.83 3.64
N LYS A 303 4.76 -3.27 4.86
CA LYS A 303 3.83 -3.57 5.96
C LYS A 303 2.57 -2.70 5.94
N VAL A 304 2.50 -1.71 5.05
CA VAL A 304 1.39 -0.75 4.93
C VAL A 304 0.55 -1.06 3.69
N VAL A 305 -0.77 -0.90 3.79
CA VAL A 305 -1.70 -0.92 2.64
C VAL A 305 -1.56 0.41 1.86
N GLY A 306 -0.54 0.50 1.02
CA GLY A 306 -0.23 1.67 0.20
C GLY A 306 0.20 1.35 -1.23
N HIS A 307 0.31 2.37 -2.07
CA HIS A 307 0.65 2.24 -3.49
C HIS A 307 2.12 1.82 -3.76
N GLU A 308 2.95 1.82 -2.72
CA GLU A 308 4.39 1.62 -2.81
C GLU A 308 4.76 0.18 -3.14
N ALA A 309 4.01 -0.81 -2.64
CA ALA A 309 4.31 -2.22 -2.86
C ALA A 309 4.29 -2.60 -4.35
N LEU A 310 3.22 -2.23 -5.06
CA LEU A 310 3.11 -2.41 -6.50
C LEU A 310 4.13 -1.56 -7.26
N THR A 311 4.44 -0.35 -6.79
CA THR A 311 5.47 0.50 -7.40
C THR A 311 6.82 -0.20 -7.41
N ILE A 312 7.26 -0.76 -6.28
CA ILE A 312 8.52 -1.52 -6.19
C ILE A 312 8.52 -2.71 -7.16
N LEU A 313 7.43 -3.49 -7.19
CA LEU A 313 7.29 -4.64 -8.09
C LEU A 313 7.40 -4.22 -9.56
N TRP A 314 6.59 -3.25 -9.99
CA TRP A 314 6.51 -2.89 -11.40
C TRP A 314 7.79 -2.27 -11.92
N TRP A 315 8.53 -1.52 -11.11
CA TRP A 315 9.83 -1.01 -11.54
C TRP A 315 10.85 -2.14 -11.76
N THR A 316 10.90 -3.15 -10.89
CA THR A 316 11.80 -4.30 -11.10
C THR A 316 11.40 -5.13 -12.33
N ILE A 317 10.10 -5.35 -12.56
CA ILE A 317 9.59 -6.04 -13.75
C ILE A 317 9.82 -5.21 -15.01
N ALA A 318 9.69 -3.88 -14.95
CA ALA A 318 9.92 -2.99 -16.10
C ALA A 318 11.37 -3.04 -16.58
N VAL A 319 12.34 -3.08 -15.66
CA VAL A 319 13.76 -3.30 -16.02
C VAL A 319 13.94 -4.63 -16.73
N TRP A 320 13.36 -5.71 -16.20
CA TRP A 320 13.40 -7.03 -16.86
C TRP A 320 12.77 -7.00 -18.25
N ALA A 321 11.57 -6.43 -18.38
CA ALA A 321 10.83 -6.35 -19.64
C ALA A 321 11.55 -5.48 -20.69
N ALA A 322 12.22 -4.40 -20.26
CA ALA A 322 13.03 -3.56 -21.15
C ALA A 322 14.30 -4.30 -21.63
N LEU A 323 14.96 -5.08 -20.77
CA LEU A 323 16.06 -5.96 -21.18
C LEU A 323 15.58 -7.05 -22.14
N GLU A 324 14.37 -7.58 -21.95
CA GLU A 324 13.77 -8.50 -22.90
C GLU A 324 13.62 -7.85 -24.28
N VAL A 325 13.10 -6.62 -24.36
CA VAL A 325 12.98 -5.88 -25.63
C VAL A 325 14.33 -5.79 -26.34
N ALA A 326 15.42 -5.50 -25.60
CA ALA A 326 16.77 -5.42 -26.16
C ALA A 326 17.25 -6.73 -26.80
N ASP A 327 16.85 -7.89 -26.25
CA ASP A 327 17.25 -9.21 -26.74
C ASP A 327 16.44 -9.69 -27.96
N ALA A 328 15.56 -8.85 -28.55
CA ALA A 328 14.59 -9.30 -29.56
C ALA A 328 15.25 -9.50 -30.92
N ASP A 329 15.42 -10.77 -31.34
CA ASP A 329 16.08 -11.19 -32.59
C ASP A 329 15.30 -10.90 -33.88
N SER A 330 14.00 -10.66 -33.78
CA SER A 330 13.10 -10.48 -34.92
C SER A 330 12.03 -9.45 -34.63
N ARG A 331 11.54 -8.74 -35.65
CA ARG A 331 10.48 -7.72 -35.52
C ARG A 331 9.21 -8.27 -34.85
N LYS A 332 8.88 -9.54 -35.11
CA LYS A 332 7.73 -10.22 -34.49
C LYS A 332 7.94 -10.44 -32.98
N ILE A 333 9.14 -10.82 -32.56
CA ILE A 333 9.48 -10.99 -31.14
C ILE A 333 9.57 -9.62 -30.45
N LEU A 334 10.14 -8.62 -31.13
CA LEU A 334 10.19 -7.23 -30.67
C LEU A 334 8.79 -6.70 -30.38
N MET A 335 7.86 -6.80 -31.33
CA MET A 335 6.48 -6.36 -31.16
C MET A 335 5.83 -7.02 -29.93
N ARG A 336 5.98 -8.34 -29.76
CA ARG A 336 5.43 -9.05 -28.59
C ARG A 336 6.01 -8.56 -27.27
N ARG A 337 7.32 -8.29 -27.23
CA ARG A 337 7.99 -7.79 -26.02
C ARG A 337 7.59 -6.35 -25.71
N LEU A 338 7.37 -5.52 -26.73
CA LEU A 338 6.82 -4.17 -26.56
C LEU A 338 5.36 -4.19 -26.08
N LEU A 339 4.52 -5.14 -26.55
CA LEU A 339 3.17 -5.33 -25.99
C LEU A 339 3.23 -5.69 -24.50
N VAL A 340 4.10 -6.62 -24.10
CA VAL A 340 4.30 -6.98 -22.68
C VAL A 340 4.82 -5.78 -21.88
N LEU A 341 5.79 -5.03 -22.42
CA LEU A 341 6.30 -3.82 -21.79
C LEU A 341 5.20 -2.76 -21.62
N GLY A 342 4.33 -2.59 -22.62
CA GLY A 342 3.14 -1.73 -22.54
C GLY A 342 2.18 -2.14 -21.43
N LEU A 343 1.93 -3.45 -21.26
CA LEU A 343 1.13 -3.96 -20.14
C LEU A 343 1.79 -3.68 -18.78
N VAL A 344 3.10 -3.85 -18.67
CA VAL A 344 3.85 -3.54 -17.43
C VAL A 344 3.81 -2.04 -17.11
N VAL A 345 4.01 -1.18 -18.11
CA VAL A 345 3.91 0.28 -17.93
C VAL A 345 2.48 0.69 -17.57
N GLY A 346 1.48 0.12 -18.24
CA GLY A 346 0.07 0.31 -17.90
C GLY A 346 -0.22 -0.09 -16.46
N ALA A 347 0.18 -1.28 -16.04
CA ALA A 347 0.03 -1.75 -14.68
C ALA A 347 0.74 -0.85 -13.67
N ALA A 348 1.94 -0.35 -13.99
CA ALA A 348 2.67 0.56 -13.11
C ALA A 348 1.97 1.90 -12.94
N VAL A 349 1.63 2.57 -14.05
CA VAL A 349 1.00 3.90 -14.06
C VAL A 349 -0.40 3.84 -13.42
N PHE A 350 -1.16 2.79 -13.72
CA PHE A 350 -2.48 2.54 -13.11
C PHE A 350 -2.41 1.78 -11.77
N SER A 351 -1.22 1.67 -11.18
CA SER A 351 -1.04 1.46 -9.73
C SER A 351 -0.76 2.77 -9.02
N ARG A 352 0.03 3.67 -9.64
CA ARG A 352 0.36 5.02 -9.14
C ARG A 352 0.87 5.88 -10.29
N PHE A 353 0.28 7.05 -10.53
CA PHE A 353 0.62 7.87 -11.71
C PHE A 353 2.09 8.31 -11.76
N VAL A 354 2.75 8.51 -10.62
CA VAL A 354 4.18 8.85 -10.54
C VAL A 354 5.09 7.81 -11.23
N ASN A 355 4.61 6.57 -11.39
CA ASN A 355 5.34 5.51 -12.09
C ASN A 355 5.59 5.82 -13.57
N VAL A 356 4.95 6.84 -14.15
CA VAL A 356 5.30 7.34 -15.49
C VAL A 356 6.78 7.73 -15.60
N LEU A 357 7.42 8.09 -14.48
CA LEU A 357 8.85 8.39 -14.41
C LEU A 357 9.76 7.20 -14.76
N MET A 358 9.23 5.98 -14.89
CA MET A 358 10.00 4.85 -15.43
C MET A 358 10.26 4.96 -16.94
N ALA A 359 9.48 5.75 -17.67
CA ALA A 359 9.61 5.90 -19.12
C ALA A 359 11.02 6.30 -19.58
N PRO A 360 11.68 7.34 -19.03
CA PRO A 360 13.06 7.67 -19.38
C PRO A 360 14.05 6.54 -19.05
N MET A 361 13.86 5.81 -17.94
CA MET A 361 14.69 4.65 -17.60
C MET A 361 14.53 3.54 -18.66
N ILE A 362 13.29 3.19 -19.03
CA ILE A 362 13.00 2.20 -20.08
C ILE A 362 13.62 2.61 -21.40
N ALA A 363 13.43 3.87 -21.82
CA ALA A 363 14.01 4.40 -23.04
C ALA A 363 15.54 4.29 -23.01
N GLY A 364 16.18 4.66 -21.90
CA GLY A 364 17.63 4.52 -21.72
C GLY A 364 18.10 3.06 -21.78
N ILE A 365 17.38 2.12 -21.16
CA ILE A 365 17.69 0.68 -21.26
C ILE A 365 17.63 0.22 -22.73
N VAL A 366 16.55 0.55 -23.44
CA VAL A 366 16.37 0.19 -24.85
C VAL A 366 17.48 0.79 -25.71
N LEU A 367 17.84 2.05 -25.51
CA LEU A 367 18.91 2.72 -26.27
C LEU A 367 20.28 2.09 -26.01
N VAL A 368 20.58 1.74 -24.77
CA VAL A 368 21.90 1.23 -24.35
C VAL A 368 22.08 -0.24 -24.69
N LYS A 369 21.04 -1.06 -24.53
CA LYS A 369 21.13 -2.52 -24.61
C LYS A 369 20.69 -3.09 -25.96
N THR A 370 19.89 -2.36 -26.75
CA THR A 370 19.47 -2.86 -28.06
C THR A 370 20.58 -2.68 -29.10
N PRO A 371 20.89 -3.71 -29.93
CA PRO A 371 21.84 -3.60 -31.03
C PRO A 371 21.51 -2.45 -31.98
N ALA A 372 22.54 -1.78 -32.52
CA ALA A 372 22.39 -0.55 -33.32
C ALA A 372 21.43 -0.72 -34.51
N GLU A 373 21.50 -1.85 -35.20
CA GLU A 373 20.67 -2.21 -36.35
C GLU A 373 19.17 -2.20 -36.05
N ARG A 374 18.78 -2.55 -34.81
CA ARG A 374 17.37 -2.69 -34.38
C ARG A 374 16.90 -1.55 -33.48
N ARG A 375 17.83 -0.71 -33.01
CA ARG A 375 17.55 0.35 -32.03
C ARG A 375 16.48 1.32 -32.54
N ARG A 376 16.57 1.74 -33.81
CA ARG A 376 15.59 2.64 -34.43
C ARG A 376 14.18 2.06 -34.38
N ASP A 377 14.03 0.80 -34.80
CA ASP A 377 12.74 0.11 -34.78
C ASP A 377 12.21 -0.09 -33.36
N ALA A 378 13.07 -0.51 -32.42
CA ALA A 378 12.68 -0.69 -31.03
C ALA A 378 12.16 0.61 -30.40
N VAL A 379 12.81 1.74 -30.68
CA VAL A 379 12.41 3.06 -30.20
C VAL A 379 11.12 3.54 -30.88
N LEU A 380 11.07 3.55 -32.21
CA LEU A 380 9.91 4.08 -32.95
C LEU A 380 8.64 3.25 -32.70
N ILE A 381 8.76 1.92 -32.78
CA ILE A 381 7.63 1.03 -32.48
C ILE A 381 7.28 1.12 -30.99
N GLY A 382 8.27 1.22 -30.10
CA GLY A 382 8.04 1.36 -28.67
C GLY A 382 7.26 2.62 -28.31
N LEU A 383 7.63 3.78 -28.89
CA LEU A 383 6.95 5.06 -28.68
C LEU A 383 5.48 5.03 -29.14
N ALA A 384 5.15 4.23 -30.15
CA ALA A 384 3.77 4.05 -30.58
C ALA A 384 3.02 3.01 -29.72
N VAL A 385 3.60 1.82 -29.54
CA VAL A 385 2.90 0.65 -28.99
C VAL A 385 2.77 0.72 -27.46
N VAL A 386 3.83 1.09 -26.75
CA VAL A 386 3.84 1.04 -25.28
C VAL A 386 2.79 1.96 -24.67
N PRO A 387 2.65 3.25 -25.07
CA PRO A 387 1.62 4.12 -24.52
C PRO A 387 0.20 3.67 -24.86
N ILE A 388 -0.05 3.22 -26.09
CA ILE A 388 -1.38 2.75 -26.52
C ILE A 388 -1.82 1.55 -25.68
N VAL A 389 -0.95 0.55 -25.52
CA VAL A 389 -1.25 -0.62 -24.70
C VAL A 389 -1.45 -0.24 -23.23
N ALA A 390 -0.62 0.66 -22.70
CA ALA A 390 -0.75 1.13 -21.33
C ALA A 390 -2.09 1.84 -21.07
N LEU A 391 -2.54 2.67 -22.01
CA LEU A 391 -3.84 3.36 -21.93
C LEU A 391 -5.02 2.41 -22.07
N ILE A 392 -4.98 1.46 -23.01
CA ILE A 392 -6.01 0.42 -23.15
C ILE A 392 -6.10 -0.39 -21.87
N PHE A 393 -4.97 -0.81 -21.32
CA PHE A 393 -4.93 -1.54 -20.05
C PHE A 393 -5.59 -0.73 -18.93
N GLY A 394 -5.22 0.54 -18.77
CA GLY A 394 -5.79 1.41 -17.76
C GLY A 394 -7.30 1.62 -17.90
N TYR A 395 -7.78 1.82 -19.12
CA TYR A 395 -9.21 1.93 -19.43
C TYR A 395 -9.96 0.65 -19.04
N LEU A 396 -9.43 -0.52 -19.40
CA LEU A 396 -10.06 -1.81 -19.08
C LEU A 396 -10.08 -2.08 -17.58
N MET A 397 -9.02 -1.73 -16.85
CA MET A 397 -8.90 -2.00 -15.42
C MET A 397 -9.67 -1.02 -14.54
N TRP A 398 -10.13 0.11 -15.07
CA TRP A 398 -10.80 1.14 -14.28
C TRP A 398 -12.18 1.49 -14.85
N PRO A 399 -13.25 0.82 -14.39
CA PRO A 399 -14.61 1.05 -14.90
C PRO A 399 -15.10 2.49 -14.83
N ARG A 400 -14.59 3.28 -13.88
CA ARG A 400 -14.80 4.74 -13.83
C ARG A 400 -14.52 5.44 -15.16
N LEU A 401 -13.55 4.96 -15.93
CA LEU A 401 -13.13 5.56 -17.19
C LEU A 401 -14.06 5.22 -18.36
N TRP A 402 -14.99 4.26 -18.23
CA TRP A 402 -15.76 3.75 -19.37
C TRP A 402 -16.78 4.75 -19.93
N THR A 403 -17.37 5.57 -19.06
CA THR A 403 -18.42 6.51 -19.45
C THR A 403 -17.86 7.90 -19.80
N ALA A 404 -16.85 8.36 -19.05
CA ALA A 404 -16.29 9.70 -19.21
C ALA A 404 -14.79 9.71 -18.86
N PRO A 405 -13.91 9.15 -19.72
CA PRO A 405 -12.50 8.93 -19.38
C PRO A 405 -11.74 10.24 -19.14
N ILE A 406 -11.92 11.24 -20.01
CA ILE A 406 -11.21 12.52 -19.91
C ILE A 406 -11.64 13.28 -18.65
N ALA A 407 -12.95 13.42 -18.43
CA ALA A 407 -13.49 14.10 -17.26
C ALA A 407 -13.05 13.43 -15.94
N SER A 408 -13.10 12.09 -15.88
CA SER A 408 -12.69 11.33 -14.69
C SER A 408 -11.20 11.49 -14.38
N LEU A 409 -10.32 11.52 -15.40
CA LEU A 409 -8.90 11.77 -15.22
C LEU A 409 -8.61 13.21 -14.80
N GLN A 410 -9.36 14.18 -15.32
CA GLN A 410 -9.26 15.59 -14.92
C GLN A 410 -9.65 15.79 -13.45
N GLU A 411 -10.74 15.16 -13.00
CA GLU A 411 -11.17 15.17 -11.60
C GLU A 411 -10.08 14.60 -10.68
N ALA A 412 -9.50 13.45 -11.04
CA ALA A 412 -8.40 12.84 -10.29
C ALA A 412 -7.19 13.79 -10.20
N TRP A 413 -6.80 14.41 -11.32
CA TRP A 413 -5.70 15.38 -11.36
C TRP A 413 -5.97 16.63 -10.49
N ILE A 414 -7.18 17.18 -10.54
CA ILE A 414 -7.58 18.35 -9.74
C ILE A 414 -7.48 18.05 -8.24
N LYS A 415 -7.80 16.82 -7.82
CA LYS A 415 -7.68 16.39 -6.43
C LYS A 415 -6.21 16.18 -6.04
N LEU A 416 -5.41 15.51 -6.88
CA LEU A 416 -4.01 15.20 -6.62
C LEU A 416 -3.07 16.43 -6.59
N ARG A 417 -3.38 17.49 -7.34
CA ARG A 417 -2.54 18.70 -7.37
C ARG A 417 -2.64 19.57 -6.11
N LYS A 418 -3.55 19.26 -5.18
CA LYS A 418 -3.72 20.04 -3.95
C LYS A 418 -2.49 19.86 -3.06
N PRO A 419 -1.89 20.95 -2.55
CA PRO A 419 -0.76 20.86 -1.63
C PRO A 419 -1.14 20.07 -0.38
N HIS A 420 -0.19 19.31 0.13
CA HIS A 420 -0.36 18.57 1.36
C HIS A 420 -0.10 19.43 2.59
N SER A 421 -0.25 18.83 3.78
CA SER A 421 0.04 19.48 5.06
C SER A 421 1.50 19.94 5.12
N PRO A 422 1.80 21.04 5.85
CA PRO A 422 3.18 21.43 6.11
C PRO A 422 3.93 20.30 6.82
N GLU A 423 5.16 20.04 6.39
CA GLU A 423 6.04 19.06 7.02
C GLU A 423 7.36 19.67 7.48
N LEU A 424 7.97 19.09 8.51
CA LEU A 424 9.28 19.52 9.01
C LEU A 424 10.40 19.06 8.08
N TYR A 425 11.14 20.01 7.52
CA TYR A 425 12.27 19.75 6.64
C TYR A 425 13.44 20.68 6.95
N LEU A 426 14.57 20.09 7.35
CA LEU A 426 15.81 20.77 7.75
C LEU A 426 15.59 21.91 8.76
N GLY A 427 14.75 21.68 9.77
CA GLY A 427 14.47 22.66 10.82
C GLY A 427 13.30 23.62 10.54
N ALA A 428 12.70 23.59 9.35
CA ALA A 428 11.61 24.48 8.96
C ALA A 428 10.35 23.72 8.53
N MET A 429 9.18 24.14 9.00
CA MET A 429 7.90 23.65 8.48
C MET A 429 7.68 24.21 7.08
N SER A 430 7.39 23.34 6.11
CA SER A 430 7.20 23.74 4.71
C SER A 430 6.18 22.86 3.99
N ASN A 431 5.40 23.46 3.09
CA ASN A 431 4.54 22.73 2.14
C ASN A 431 5.16 22.71 0.73
N VAL A 432 6.31 23.35 0.56
CA VAL A 432 7.02 23.49 -0.70
C VAL A 432 8.53 23.32 -0.46
N PRO A 433 8.97 22.22 0.16
CA PRO A 433 10.37 22.02 0.50
C PRO A 433 11.25 22.07 -0.75
N ALA A 434 12.54 22.34 -0.57
CA ALA A 434 13.46 22.62 -1.68
C ALA A 434 13.59 21.47 -2.69
N ARG A 435 14.07 21.74 -3.92
CA ARG A 435 14.20 20.73 -4.99
C ARG A 435 15.14 19.56 -4.64
N HIS A 436 16.01 19.71 -3.65
CA HIS A 436 16.90 18.66 -3.18
C HIS A 436 16.26 17.73 -2.12
N TYR A 437 14.98 17.91 -1.82
CA TYR A 437 14.20 17.17 -0.81
C TYR A 437 14.45 15.65 -0.83
N PHE A 438 14.15 15.02 -1.96
CA PHE A 438 14.22 13.57 -2.12
C PHE A 438 15.67 13.04 -2.06
N LEU A 439 16.64 13.84 -2.50
CA LEU A 439 18.06 13.47 -2.39
C LEU A 439 18.51 13.48 -0.93
N VAL A 440 18.10 14.48 -0.17
CA VAL A 440 18.40 14.56 1.27
C VAL A 440 17.72 13.44 2.04
N TYR A 441 16.43 13.18 1.80
CA TYR A 441 15.73 12.05 2.43
C TYR A 441 16.35 10.70 2.05
N LEU A 442 16.75 10.50 0.79
CA LEU A 442 17.44 9.28 0.37
C LEU A 442 18.74 9.06 1.16
N GLY A 443 19.52 10.11 1.39
CA GLY A 443 20.72 10.05 2.22
C GLY A 443 20.39 9.82 3.69
N ALA A 444 19.53 10.65 4.28
CA ALA A 444 19.21 10.66 5.70
C ALA A 444 18.50 9.38 6.19
N THR A 445 17.79 8.67 5.32
CA THR A 445 17.06 7.45 5.67
C THR A 445 17.77 6.16 5.26
N ALA A 446 18.90 6.26 4.57
CA ALA A 446 19.74 5.10 4.24
C ALA A 446 20.54 4.66 5.47
N PRO A 447 20.55 3.35 5.82
CA PRO A 447 21.51 2.82 6.78
C PRO A 447 22.94 3.13 6.33
N LEU A 448 23.79 3.60 7.24
CA LEU A 448 25.13 4.09 6.90
C LEU A 448 25.95 3.07 6.10
N GLY A 449 25.87 1.79 6.49
CA GLY A 449 26.56 0.72 5.75
C GLY A 449 26.10 0.60 4.29
N VAL A 450 24.80 0.74 4.04
CA VAL A 450 24.21 0.71 2.69
C VAL A 450 24.62 1.95 1.91
N LEU A 451 24.59 3.13 2.54
CA LEU A 451 25.02 4.39 1.93
C LEU A 451 26.48 4.31 1.49
N LEU A 452 27.41 3.94 2.38
CA LEU A 452 28.83 3.81 2.05
C LEU A 452 29.09 2.76 0.96
N ALA A 453 28.43 1.60 1.06
CA ALA A 453 28.53 0.57 0.03
C ALA A 453 28.01 1.06 -1.33
N SER A 454 26.89 1.80 -1.36
CA SER A 454 26.33 2.35 -2.60
C SER A 454 27.22 3.41 -3.23
N LEU A 455 27.89 4.26 -2.42
CA LEU A 455 28.92 5.19 -2.88
C LEU A 455 30.10 4.44 -3.51
N GLY A 456 30.56 3.35 -2.89
CA GLY A 456 31.56 2.46 -3.47
C GLY A 456 31.11 1.88 -4.83
N GLY A 457 29.85 1.47 -4.92
CA GLY A 457 29.23 1.02 -6.18
C GLY A 457 29.15 2.10 -7.25
N LEU A 458 28.84 3.35 -6.88
CA LEU A 458 28.86 4.52 -7.76
C LEU A 458 30.26 4.80 -8.32
N VAL A 459 31.29 4.75 -7.46
CA VAL A 459 32.70 4.89 -7.89
C VAL A 459 33.06 3.77 -8.87
N ALA A 460 32.73 2.52 -8.55
CA ALA A 460 32.97 1.38 -9.43
C ALA A 460 32.25 1.52 -10.77
N ALA A 461 31.00 1.98 -10.78
CA ALA A 461 30.23 2.27 -11.98
C ALA A 461 30.89 3.36 -12.84
N ALA A 462 31.38 4.45 -12.23
CA ALA A 462 32.04 5.55 -12.92
C ALA A 462 33.38 5.14 -13.56
N ILE A 463 34.09 4.17 -12.95
CA ILE A 463 35.34 3.60 -13.46
C ILE A 463 35.05 2.57 -14.57
N ARG A 464 34.14 1.61 -14.34
CA ARG A 464 33.85 0.50 -15.27
C ARG A 464 33.07 0.94 -16.50
N ARG A 465 32.20 1.95 -16.37
CA ARG A 465 31.37 2.55 -17.43
C ARG A 465 30.63 1.54 -18.31
N ARG A 466 30.15 0.43 -17.73
CA ARG A 466 29.41 -0.59 -18.50
C ARG A 466 27.99 -0.11 -18.75
N GLY A 467 27.38 -0.59 -19.84
CA GLY A 467 25.96 -0.32 -20.09
C GLY A 467 25.04 -0.77 -18.95
N SER A 468 25.43 -1.81 -18.17
CA SER A 468 24.67 -2.21 -16.98
C SER A 468 24.75 -1.20 -15.84
N ASP A 469 25.89 -0.52 -15.68
CA ASP A 469 26.05 0.54 -14.67
C ASP A 469 25.13 1.72 -15.00
N LEU A 470 25.06 2.10 -16.29
CA LEU A 470 24.13 3.14 -16.75
C LEU A 470 22.65 2.78 -16.50
N VAL A 471 22.27 1.51 -16.67
CA VAL A 471 20.91 1.06 -16.31
C VAL A 471 20.61 1.30 -14.83
N VAL A 472 21.53 0.96 -13.94
CA VAL A 472 21.35 1.15 -12.49
C VAL A 472 21.32 2.64 -12.12
N LEU A 473 22.16 3.46 -12.78
CA LEU A 473 22.14 4.92 -12.59
C LEU A 473 20.81 5.54 -13.04
N LEU A 474 20.27 5.13 -14.19
CA LEU A 474 18.95 5.57 -14.63
C LEU A 474 17.85 5.12 -13.65
N TRP A 475 17.95 3.91 -13.13
CA TRP A 475 17.01 3.41 -12.12
C TRP A 475 17.09 4.22 -10.81
N LEU A 476 18.29 4.65 -10.40
CA LEU A 476 18.46 5.53 -9.25
C LEU A 476 17.88 6.92 -9.49
N LEU A 477 18.17 7.52 -10.66
CA LEU A 477 17.95 8.93 -10.94
C LEU A 477 16.56 9.26 -11.47
N CYS A 478 15.95 8.40 -12.29
CA CYS A 478 14.65 8.68 -12.89
C CYS A 478 13.51 8.90 -11.87
N PRO A 479 13.38 8.12 -10.77
CA PRO A 479 12.37 8.41 -9.75
C PRO A 479 12.58 9.77 -9.07
N LEU A 480 13.83 10.22 -8.89
CA LEU A 480 14.14 11.52 -8.28
C LEU A 480 13.61 12.70 -9.09
N ALA A 481 13.24 12.51 -10.36
CA ALA A 481 12.63 13.54 -11.18
C ALA A 481 11.27 14.02 -10.64
N VAL A 482 10.64 13.29 -9.70
CA VAL A 482 9.47 13.77 -8.95
C VAL A 482 9.75 15.09 -8.22
N ALA A 483 11.02 15.39 -7.90
CA ALA A 483 11.46 16.67 -7.34
C ALA A 483 11.18 17.90 -8.24
N LEU A 484 10.94 17.67 -9.54
CA LEU A 484 10.53 18.72 -10.48
C LEU A 484 9.03 19.04 -10.40
N SER A 485 8.26 18.22 -9.69
CA SER A 485 6.85 18.44 -9.43
C SER A 485 6.61 19.19 -8.12
N PRO A 486 5.41 19.76 -7.91
CA PRO A 486 5.02 20.29 -6.60
C PRO A 486 4.97 19.24 -5.48
N VAL A 487 4.92 17.94 -5.83
CA VAL A 487 4.81 16.83 -4.88
C VAL A 487 6.20 16.51 -4.31
N ARG A 488 6.58 17.24 -3.26
CA ARG A 488 7.80 17.04 -2.47
C ARG A 488 7.38 16.92 -1.00
N GLN A 489 7.08 15.70 -0.58
CA GLN A 489 6.49 15.38 0.71
C GLN A 489 6.65 13.89 1.03
N ASP A 490 6.31 13.50 2.26
CA ASP A 490 6.23 12.10 2.74
C ASP A 490 7.57 11.34 2.64
N GLY A 491 8.68 12.04 2.84
CA GLY A 491 10.03 11.49 2.84
C GLY A 491 10.40 10.74 1.56
N VAL A 492 10.72 9.44 1.66
CA VAL A 492 11.15 8.61 0.52
C VAL A 492 10.01 7.93 -0.24
N ARG A 493 8.75 8.12 0.18
CA ARG A 493 7.56 7.40 -0.33
C ARG A 493 7.37 7.48 -1.86
N TYR A 494 7.80 8.57 -2.50
CA TYR A 494 7.68 8.75 -3.96
C TYR A 494 8.90 8.24 -4.74
N ILE A 495 9.99 7.90 -4.05
CA ILE A 495 11.27 7.50 -4.65
C ILE A 495 11.70 6.09 -4.21
N MET A 496 10.75 5.25 -3.76
CA MET A 496 11.01 3.84 -3.42
C MET A 496 11.82 3.07 -4.47
N PRO A 497 11.62 3.27 -5.80
CA PRO A 497 12.47 2.61 -6.78
C PRO A 497 13.95 3.01 -6.71
N SER A 498 14.27 4.24 -6.25
CA SER A 498 15.65 4.68 -6.00
C SER A 498 16.28 3.89 -4.84
N LEU A 499 15.52 3.50 -3.81
CA LEU A 499 16.02 2.65 -2.73
C LEU A 499 16.39 1.26 -3.24
N VAL A 500 15.60 0.71 -4.18
CA VAL A 500 15.92 -0.57 -4.84
C VAL A 500 17.21 -0.45 -5.66
N ALA A 501 17.36 0.61 -6.44
CA ALA A 501 18.59 0.87 -7.20
C ALA A 501 19.80 1.08 -6.28
N MET A 502 19.62 1.75 -5.13
CA MET A 502 20.64 1.92 -4.10
C MET A 502 21.07 0.57 -3.50
N ALA A 503 20.15 -0.37 -3.30
CA ALA A 503 20.49 -1.73 -2.89
C ALA A 503 21.34 -2.47 -3.94
N VAL A 504 21.08 -2.25 -5.24
CA VAL A 504 21.92 -2.79 -6.32
C VAL A 504 23.31 -2.15 -6.31
N LEU A 505 23.42 -0.83 -6.17
CA LEU A 505 24.71 -0.13 -6.07
C LEU A 505 25.49 -0.58 -4.84
N ALA A 506 24.83 -0.74 -3.69
CA ALA A 506 25.46 -1.25 -2.48
C ALA A 506 25.99 -2.66 -2.69
N ALA A 507 25.23 -3.54 -3.34
CA ALA A 507 25.70 -4.88 -3.68
C ALA A 507 26.93 -4.85 -4.60
N VAL A 508 26.94 -3.98 -5.62
CA VAL A 508 28.12 -3.77 -6.48
C VAL A 508 29.32 -3.32 -5.65
N GLY A 509 29.16 -2.31 -4.79
CA GLY A 509 30.25 -1.82 -3.92
C GLY A 509 30.79 -2.89 -2.99
N LEU A 510 29.93 -3.71 -2.38
CA LEU A 510 30.34 -4.84 -1.53
C LEU A 510 31.07 -5.93 -2.32
N ARG A 511 30.71 -6.15 -3.59
CA ARG A 511 31.41 -7.10 -4.46
C ARG A 511 32.82 -6.63 -4.80
N GLU A 512 32.98 -5.34 -5.08
CA GLU A 512 34.31 -4.74 -5.31
C GLU A 512 35.15 -4.77 -4.02
N LEU A 513 34.55 -4.49 -2.86
CA LEU A 513 35.21 -4.64 -1.56
C LEU A 513 35.66 -6.09 -1.30
N SER A 514 34.79 -7.08 -1.57
CA SER A 514 35.14 -8.49 -1.48
C SER A 514 36.26 -8.88 -2.45
N ALA A 515 36.33 -8.26 -3.64
CA ALA A 515 37.43 -8.47 -4.58
C ALA A 515 38.76 -7.97 -4.01
N LEU A 516 38.76 -6.80 -3.36
CA LEU A 516 39.93 -6.22 -2.68
C LEU A 516 40.40 -7.09 -1.49
N LEU A 517 39.46 -7.55 -0.66
CA LEU A 517 39.74 -8.47 0.46
C LEU A 517 40.19 -9.85 -0.02
N GLY A 518 39.88 -10.21 -1.27
CA GLY A 518 40.32 -11.42 -1.95
C GLY A 518 41.83 -11.64 -1.99
N ARG A 519 42.61 -10.57 -1.77
CA ARG A 519 44.07 -10.64 -1.62
C ARG A 519 44.50 -11.34 -0.33
N TRP A 520 43.61 -11.42 0.66
CA TRP A 520 43.88 -11.92 2.00
C TRP A 520 42.98 -13.11 2.37
N LEU A 521 41.76 -13.17 1.82
CA LEU A 521 40.79 -14.23 2.09
C LEU A 521 40.30 -14.87 0.78
N PRO A 522 40.19 -16.21 0.68
CA PRO A 522 39.66 -16.86 -0.52
C PRO A 522 38.27 -16.33 -0.89
N GLN A 523 38.01 -16.08 -2.18
CA GLN A 523 36.73 -15.53 -2.67
C GLN A 523 35.50 -16.39 -2.31
N ARG A 524 35.70 -17.70 -2.14
CA ARG A 524 34.65 -18.63 -1.69
C ARG A 524 34.17 -18.33 -0.26
N ILE A 525 34.96 -17.61 0.53
CA ILE A 525 34.67 -17.22 1.91
C ILE A 525 34.39 -15.71 1.97
N GLY A 526 35.23 -14.88 1.34
CA GLY A 526 35.12 -13.42 1.41
C GLY A 526 33.79 -12.87 0.90
N GLY A 527 33.29 -13.38 -0.23
CA GLY A 527 32.01 -12.93 -0.79
C GLY A 527 30.82 -13.20 0.13
N PRO A 528 30.58 -14.46 0.55
CA PRO A 528 29.55 -14.78 1.53
C PRO A 528 29.71 -14.07 2.86
N ALA A 529 30.95 -13.88 3.35
CA ALA A 529 31.21 -13.19 4.62
C ALA A 529 30.79 -11.72 4.57
N VAL A 530 31.16 -10.98 3.51
CA VAL A 530 30.74 -9.57 3.34
C VAL A 530 29.22 -9.45 3.25
N ALA A 531 28.57 -10.38 2.53
CA ALA A 531 27.11 -10.43 2.45
C ALA A 531 26.46 -10.69 3.82
N ALA A 532 27.00 -11.65 4.57
CA ALA A 532 26.52 -12.01 5.91
C ALA A 532 26.69 -10.85 6.90
N VAL A 533 27.83 -10.16 6.89
CA VAL A 533 28.08 -8.99 7.74
C VAL A 533 27.08 -7.88 7.45
N MET A 534 26.84 -7.57 6.17
CA MET A 534 25.83 -6.56 5.80
C MET A 534 24.42 -6.99 6.23
N ALA A 535 24.06 -8.26 6.04
CA ALA A 535 22.77 -8.79 6.45
C ALA A 535 22.58 -8.73 7.97
N VAL A 536 23.58 -9.13 8.76
CA VAL A 536 23.56 -9.04 10.23
C VAL A 536 23.46 -7.59 10.68
N TYR A 537 24.24 -6.69 10.08
CA TYR A 537 24.14 -5.25 10.35
C TYR A 537 22.71 -4.74 10.12
N LEU A 538 22.11 -5.05 8.97
CA LEU A 538 20.74 -4.64 8.65
C LEU A 538 19.68 -5.30 9.55
N LEU A 539 19.89 -6.54 9.98
CA LEU A 539 19.04 -7.19 10.98
C LEU A 539 19.08 -6.46 12.31
N VAL A 540 20.27 -6.04 12.78
CA VAL A 540 20.41 -5.25 14.01
C VAL A 540 19.74 -3.87 13.85
N VAL A 541 19.90 -3.22 12.70
CA VAL A 541 19.22 -1.97 12.37
C VAL A 541 17.70 -2.14 12.46
N CYS A 542 17.16 -3.18 11.80
CA CYS A 542 15.75 -3.49 11.77
C CYS A 542 15.20 -3.88 13.15
N TRP A 543 15.97 -4.63 13.93
CA TRP A 543 15.58 -5.04 15.28
C TRP A 543 15.47 -3.84 16.22
N ARG A 544 16.40 -2.89 16.14
CA ARG A 544 16.38 -1.72 17.02
C ARG A 544 15.26 -0.72 16.71
N ILE A 545 14.82 -0.64 15.45
CA ILE A 545 13.77 0.31 15.04
C ILE A 545 12.37 -0.34 15.04
N ASN A 546 12.28 -1.66 15.16
CA ASN A 546 10.99 -2.36 15.26
C ASN A 546 10.14 -1.79 16.40
N PRO A 547 8.83 -1.54 16.18
CA PRO A 547 8.06 -1.70 14.94
C PRO A 547 8.04 -0.49 13.99
N TYR A 548 8.64 0.64 14.36
CA TYR A 548 8.49 1.95 13.73
C TYR A 548 9.47 2.20 12.57
N TYR A 549 9.53 1.28 11.60
CA TYR A 549 10.48 1.34 10.47
C TYR A 549 10.36 2.61 9.61
N LEU A 550 9.18 3.24 9.55
CA LEU A 550 8.94 4.51 8.85
C LEU A 550 9.73 5.67 9.47
N ASP A 551 9.98 5.61 10.78
CA ASP A 551 10.75 6.58 11.54
C ASP A 551 12.25 6.30 11.51
N TYR A 552 12.71 5.33 10.71
CA TYR A 552 14.13 5.05 10.61
C TYR A 552 14.89 6.20 9.94
N TYR A 553 15.91 6.69 10.64
CA TYR A 553 16.94 7.58 10.12
C TYR A 553 18.32 6.97 10.33
N GLY A 554 19.24 7.23 9.40
CA GLY A 554 20.58 6.66 9.40
C GLY A 554 21.44 7.11 10.58
N GLU A 555 22.43 6.30 10.92
CA GLU A 555 23.33 6.55 12.06
C GLU A 555 24.13 7.84 11.90
N HIS A 556 24.45 8.22 10.65
CA HIS A 556 25.17 9.45 10.31
C HIS A 556 24.36 10.73 10.53
N VAL A 557 23.02 10.62 10.64
CA VAL A 557 22.16 11.70 11.13
C VAL A 557 21.74 11.45 12.59
N GLY A 558 22.44 10.60 13.33
CA GLY A 558 22.17 10.35 14.76
C GLY A 558 20.87 9.57 15.03
N GLY A 559 20.31 8.89 14.03
CA GLY A 559 19.07 8.13 14.17
C GLY A 559 17.85 9.00 14.50
N PRO A 560 16.72 8.37 14.90
CA PRO A 560 15.50 9.09 15.26
C PRO A 560 15.71 10.13 16.36
N ALA A 561 16.46 9.80 17.42
CA ALA A 561 16.77 10.74 18.50
C ALA A 561 17.55 11.98 18.00
N GLY A 562 18.54 11.80 17.12
CA GLY A 562 19.28 12.91 16.53
C GLY A 562 18.41 13.81 15.66
N VAL A 563 17.51 13.22 14.88
CA VAL A 563 16.53 13.95 14.06
C VAL A 563 15.55 14.72 14.94
N HIS A 564 15.05 14.12 16.02
CA HIS A 564 14.20 14.76 17.02
C HIS A 564 14.88 15.97 17.67
N GLN A 565 16.09 15.78 18.21
CA GLN A 565 16.86 16.83 18.90
C GLN A 565 17.14 18.04 18.01
N ARG A 566 17.50 17.78 16.74
CA ARG A 566 17.80 18.85 15.76
C ARG A 566 16.58 19.32 14.97
N LYS A 567 15.39 18.75 15.23
CA LYS A 567 14.15 19.05 14.49
C LYS A 567 14.37 19.01 12.97
N SER A 568 15.15 18.05 12.50
CA SER A 568 15.64 18.06 11.11
C SER A 568 14.63 17.49 10.12
N PHE A 569 13.83 16.50 10.52
CA PHE A 569 12.86 15.83 9.66
C PHE A 569 11.67 15.37 10.50
N GLU A 570 10.62 14.90 9.82
CA GLU A 570 9.45 14.40 10.52
C GLU A 570 9.64 13.00 11.10
N LEU A 571 9.09 12.81 12.30
CA LEU A 571 8.86 11.57 12.99
C LEU A 571 7.36 11.43 13.27
N ALA A 572 6.89 10.19 13.39
CA ALA A 572 5.49 9.83 13.53
C ALA A 572 4.63 10.59 12.52
N TRP A 573 4.97 10.55 11.23
CA TRP A 573 4.25 11.36 10.22
C TRP A 573 3.03 10.65 9.65
N TRP A 574 2.92 9.33 9.82
CA TRP A 574 1.92 8.53 9.14
C TRP A 574 0.91 7.84 10.08
N GLY A 575 1.23 7.64 11.35
CA GLY A 575 0.33 7.14 12.40
C GLY A 575 1.04 6.43 13.55
N GLU A 576 2.37 6.40 13.51
CA GLU A 576 3.22 5.51 14.30
C GLU A 576 3.05 5.74 15.81
N GLY A 577 2.76 4.65 16.53
CA GLY A 577 2.68 4.64 18.00
C GLY A 577 1.41 5.23 18.61
N LEU A 578 0.51 5.79 17.79
CA LEU A 578 -0.73 6.38 18.26
C LEU A 578 -1.72 5.34 18.78
N ASP A 579 -1.74 4.14 18.18
CA ASP A 579 -2.51 2.99 18.61
C ASP A 579 -2.24 2.64 20.08
N ARG A 580 -0.98 2.48 20.46
CA ARG A 580 -0.57 2.15 21.82
C ARG A 580 -0.90 3.26 22.81
N ALA A 581 -0.80 4.52 22.39
CA ALA A 581 -1.19 5.66 23.20
C ALA A 581 -2.71 5.70 23.45
N ILE A 582 -3.52 5.36 22.43
CA ILE A 582 -4.98 5.25 22.55
C ILE A 582 -5.37 4.05 23.41
N ASP A 583 -4.71 2.90 23.24
CA ASP A 583 -4.98 1.71 24.03
C ASP A 583 -4.70 1.97 25.52
N TYR A 584 -3.58 2.62 25.83
CA TYR A 584 -3.28 3.07 27.19
C TYR A 584 -4.37 4.01 27.73
N LEU A 585 -4.80 5.00 26.94
CA LEU A 585 -5.87 5.92 27.33
C LEU A 585 -7.19 5.17 27.59
N ASN A 586 -7.58 4.25 26.72
CA ASN A 586 -8.82 3.48 26.83
C ASN A 586 -8.84 2.56 28.07
N GLU A 587 -7.69 2.01 28.45
CA GLU A 587 -7.53 1.16 29.61
C GLU A 587 -7.53 1.95 30.94
N HIS A 588 -6.93 3.15 30.95
CA HIS A 588 -6.66 3.88 32.19
C HIS A 588 -7.61 5.05 32.47
N ALA A 589 -8.31 5.59 31.46
CA ALA A 589 -9.22 6.71 31.66
C ALA A 589 -10.50 6.29 32.40
N GLU A 590 -10.86 7.07 33.41
CA GLU A 590 -12.09 6.91 34.18
C GLU A 590 -13.34 6.96 33.28
N PRO A 591 -14.44 6.28 33.66
CA PRO A 591 -15.68 6.36 32.90
C PRO A 591 -16.15 7.82 32.73
N ASN A 592 -16.48 8.21 31.51
CA ASN A 592 -16.89 9.57 31.12
C ASN A 592 -15.83 10.66 31.37
N ALA A 593 -14.55 10.30 31.47
CA ALA A 593 -13.47 11.29 31.55
C ALA A 593 -13.44 12.18 30.30
N SER A 594 -13.06 13.43 30.49
CA SER A 594 -12.91 14.39 29.39
C SER A 594 -11.53 14.27 28.74
N VAL A 595 -11.52 14.16 27.40
CA VAL A 595 -10.28 13.94 26.63
C VAL A 595 -10.05 15.08 25.66
N TYR A 596 -8.85 15.66 25.67
CA TYR A 596 -8.37 16.57 24.63
C TYR A 596 -7.51 15.84 23.60
N LYS A 597 -8.04 15.68 22.38
CA LYS A 597 -7.35 14.98 21.27
C LYS A 597 -7.09 15.84 20.04
N ALA A 598 -7.36 17.14 20.10
CA ALA A 598 -7.12 18.06 18.98
C ALA A 598 -5.63 18.16 18.58
N CYS A 599 -4.73 17.63 19.43
CA CYS A 599 -3.32 17.46 19.12
C CYS A 599 -2.99 16.21 18.30
N VAL A 600 -3.99 15.42 17.93
CA VAL A 600 -3.84 14.31 16.99
C VAL A 600 -4.27 14.77 15.61
N VAL A 601 -3.29 14.93 14.74
CA VAL A 601 -3.52 15.23 13.33
C VAL A 601 -2.98 14.06 12.51
N PRO A 602 -3.82 13.39 11.72
CA PRO A 602 -5.24 13.67 11.49
C PRO A 602 -6.16 12.99 12.53
N SER A 603 -7.26 13.66 12.88
CA SER A 603 -8.12 13.28 14.01
C SER A 603 -8.91 11.97 13.86
N HIS A 604 -8.89 11.34 12.69
CA HIS A 604 -9.56 10.06 12.42
C HIS A 604 -8.73 8.86 12.87
N LEU A 605 -7.42 9.03 13.13
CA LEU A 605 -6.57 7.97 13.69
C LEU A 605 -6.87 7.67 15.17
N THR A 606 -7.96 8.21 15.72
CA THR A 606 -8.36 8.00 17.11
C THR A 606 -9.59 7.10 17.20
N TRP A 607 -9.53 6.04 18.00
CA TRP A 607 -10.66 5.16 18.35
C TRP A 607 -10.77 5.02 19.88
N MET A 608 -11.24 6.07 20.54
CA MET A 608 -11.41 6.03 22.00
C MET A 608 -12.66 5.21 22.38
N ARG A 609 -12.74 4.76 23.63
CA ARG A 609 -13.93 4.16 24.23
C ARG A 609 -15.14 5.11 24.07
N HIS A 610 -16.33 4.55 23.84
CA HIS A 610 -17.52 5.33 23.43
C HIS A 610 -17.87 6.49 24.38
N ASP A 611 -17.75 6.30 25.69
CA ASP A 611 -18.02 7.29 26.75
C ASP A 611 -17.07 8.49 26.71
N LEU A 612 -15.83 8.30 26.25
CA LEU A 612 -14.82 9.36 26.13
C LEU A 612 -15.14 10.34 24.99
N TRP A 613 -15.90 9.91 23.97
CA TRP A 613 -16.26 10.76 22.84
C TRP A 613 -17.31 11.82 23.17
N ALA A 614 -18.26 11.51 24.05
CA ALA A 614 -19.28 12.47 24.47
C ALA A 614 -18.69 13.65 25.25
N ARG A 615 -17.51 13.44 25.85
CA ARG A 615 -16.79 14.41 26.70
C ARG A 615 -15.50 14.90 26.04
N GLU A 616 -15.42 14.86 24.70
CA GLU A 616 -14.30 15.44 23.97
C GLU A 616 -14.14 16.94 24.31
N ALA A 617 -13.05 17.27 24.98
CA ALA A 617 -12.78 18.62 25.43
C ALA A 617 -12.35 19.49 24.24
N ARG A 618 -12.93 20.70 24.14
CA ARG A 618 -12.52 21.69 23.12
C ARG A 618 -11.23 22.43 23.48
N ARG A 619 -10.83 22.40 24.75
CA ARG A 619 -9.68 23.11 25.30
C ARG A 619 -8.90 22.20 26.24
N PRO A 620 -7.56 22.24 26.23
CA PRO A 620 -6.74 21.36 27.04
C PRO A 620 -6.94 21.58 28.55
N GLU A 621 -7.25 22.81 29.00
CA GLU A 621 -7.44 23.14 30.42
C GLU A 621 -8.74 22.58 31.02
N ARG A 622 -9.62 22.01 30.18
CA ARG A 622 -10.88 21.39 30.59
C ARG A 622 -10.88 19.88 30.42
N ALA A 623 -9.72 19.29 30.13
CA ALA A 623 -9.58 17.87 29.92
C ALA A 623 -8.91 17.21 31.13
N ASP A 624 -9.39 16.03 31.49
CA ASP A 624 -8.76 15.14 32.46
C ASP A 624 -7.57 14.42 31.82
N TRP A 625 -7.68 14.12 30.52
CA TRP A 625 -6.67 13.42 29.73
C TRP A 625 -6.33 14.16 28.44
N LEU A 626 -5.06 14.14 28.04
CA LEU A 626 -4.60 14.73 26.79
C LEU A 626 -3.84 13.71 25.97
N LEU A 627 -4.21 13.57 24.69
CA LEU A 627 -3.51 12.74 23.73
C LEU A 627 -2.74 13.63 22.77
N VAL A 628 -1.41 13.49 22.75
CA VAL A 628 -0.50 14.32 21.96
C VAL A 628 0.26 13.45 20.97
N TYR A 629 0.08 13.73 19.69
CA TYR A 629 0.78 13.07 18.59
C TYR A 629 1.81 14.02 17.98
N GLN A 630 2.96 13.51 17.54
CA GLN A 630 4.10 14.31 17.07
C GLN A 630 4.47 15.46 18.03
N PRO A 631 4.79 15.17 19.30
CA PRO A 631 4.97 16.22 20.33
C PRO A 631 6.05 17.25 20.00
N TYR A 632 6.96 16.96 19.06
CA TYR A 632 8.08 17.83 18.70
C TYR A 632 7.76 18.92 17.65
N THR A 633 6.66 18.83 16.91
CA THR A 633 6.23 19.87 15.94
C THR A 633 5.49 21.04 16.59
N GLY A 634 5.28 20.98 17.91
CA GLY A 634 5.04 22.14 18.78
C GLY A 634 3.65 22.79 18.69
N ARG A 635 2.67 22.13 18.06
CA ARG A 635 1.31 22.70 17.94
C ARG A 635 0.40 22.43 19.13
N CYS A 636 0.78 21.50 20.00
CA CYS A 636 -0.04 21.10 21.13
C CYS A 636 0.30 21.88 22.40
N ARG A 637 -0.67 22.60 22.96
CA ARG A 637 -0.54 23.22 24.28
C ARG A 637 -0.92 22.19 25.35
N VAL A 638 0.06 21.78 26.15
CA VAL A 638 -0.13 20.93 27.33
C VAL A 638 -0.21 21.84 28.56
N PRO A 639 -1.23 21.73 29.43
CA PRO A 639 -1.31 22.49 30.68
C PRO A 639 -0.12 22.18 31.60
N ASP A 640 0.33 23.18 32.37
CA ASP A 640 1.50 23.03 33.26
C ASP A 640 1.26 22.04 34.42
N ASP A 641 -0.01 21.82 34.77
CA ASP A 641 -0.42 20.86 35.80
C ASP A 641 -0.69 19.45 35.25
N ALA A 642 -0.61 19.25 33.93
CA ALA A 642 -0.76 17.93 33.34
C ALA A 642 0.54 17.11 33.46
N ARG A 643 0.44 15.90 34.00
CA ARG A 643 1.55 14.96 34.17
C ARG A 643 1.63 13.98 33.00
N LEU A 644 2.82 13.82 32.42
CA LEU A 644 3.08 12.74 31.45
C LEU A 644 2.95 11.39 32.16
N VAL A 645 2.03 10.54 31.68
CA VAL A 645 1.76 9.21 32.26
C VAL A 645 2.12 8.06 31.33
N PHE A 646 2.19 8.31 30.01
CA PHE A 646 2.61 7.30 29.04
C PHE A 646 3.26 7.95 27.81
N GLU A 647 4.28 7.30 27.26
CA GLU A 647 5.02 7.74 26.07
C GLU A 647 5.36 6.55 25.19
N VAL A 648 5.19 6.73 23.87
CA VAL A 648 5.64 5.79 22.85
C VAL A 648 6.82 6.42 22.12
N GLU A 649 7.91 5.67 21.98
CA GLU A 649 9.15 6.15 21.39
C GLU A 649 9.71 5.19 20.32
N ALA A 650 10.47 5.75 19.38
CA ALA A 650 11.33 5.02 18.45
C ALA A 650 12.78 5.44 18.66
N MET A 651 13.62 4.52 19.16
CA MET A 651 15.05 4.76 19.44
C MET A 651 15.32 6.09 20.19
N GLY A 652 14.55 6.39 21.24
CA GLY A 652 14.71 7.61 22.05
C GLY A 652 14.05 8.87 21.47
N ALA A 653 13.27 8.75 20.40
CA ALA A 653 12.46 9.84 19.86
C ALA A 653 10.97 9.64 20.17
N PRO A 654 10.30 10.61 20.81
CA PRO A 654 8.89 10.48 21.18
C PRO A 654 7.96 10.60 19.96
N LEU A 655 7.08 9.62 19.79
CA LEU A 655 6.08 9.55 18.72
C LEU A 655 4.71 10.05 19.20
N ALA A 656 4.25 9.53 20.33
CA ALA A 656 2.96 9.86 20.95
C ALA A 656 3.08 9.91 22.48
N ARG A 657 2.27 10.75 23.12
CA ARG A 657 2.24 10.96 24.58
C ARG A 657 0.82 11.03 25.10
N VAL A 658 0.62 10.51 26.31
CA VAL A 658 -0.62 10.64 27.08
C VAL A 658 -0.31 11.38 28.37
N TYR A 659 -1.06 12.46 28.63
CA TYR A 659 -0.99 13.21 29.88
C TYR A 659 -2.28 13.03 30.66
N LYS A 660 -2.15 13.02 31.98
CA LYS A 660 -3.26 13.06 32.94
C LYS A 660 -3.14 14.33 33.77
N ARG A 661 -4.26 15.00 34.00
CA ARG A 661 -4.33 16.19 34.85
C ARG A 661 -4.79 15.85 36.25
#